data_AF-A0A1I7IKN9-F1
#
_entry.id   AF-A0A1I7IKN9-F1
#
_cell.length_a   1.000
_cell.length_b   1.000
_cell.length_c   1.000
_cell.angle_alpha   90.00
_cell.angle_beta   90.00
_cell.angle_gamma   90.00
#
_symmetry.space_group_name_H-M   'P 1'
#
loop_
_entity.id
_entity.type
_entity.pdbx_description
1 polymer ?
#
loop_
_entity_poly.entity_id
_entity_poly.type
_entity_poly.pdbx_seq_one_letter_code
_entity_poly.pdbx_strand_id
1 'polypeptide(L)'
;MSGPAPDSGRLTVIGVRHHSPACAGLVRRRIAALRPAFVLIEGPVDFNSHLPDLALGHDLPVAIFSFRADATGSAASYTPFCAFSPEWQALEAGRAVGAQTLFCDLPAWDPAFGRRANRYADPHGARAEAAERALAAALGVADQDALWDVLAEAASEAELPARLDRYFALLRPPGTDDPAEAARERFMGAYAAHALRAAGDRPVVLVCGGWHADAVRRHAAQADGTRPEPAPPEPDLRTGSYVVPYAYLRLDRFSGYAAGMPAPGYYERVAEAGLAPAADWAMTAITAALREAGQVVSTADRIAWRVHAEALARLRAHPAILRADLIDAALAALVKDALDRPPAWAAGGAAPGHPALAAMLRALTGRREGRLAPGTRQPPLVADVAERLRAADLEPGPARRSIDLDWAEPGDRARAHLLHRLALLGLPGIAREGPDRAEPGLPRERFTLVRHPHWLGALIEASLWGGTLEMAAAARISARVEAAPDSLAVLTGALSDALFAGLTLEGDLLARLSAGIAAAHDVAALGAAGAGIVRLYRFGDAFAPSRPALARLCAALAARALFVVEGIREPRAGLGAIPLLLACRDLFREVGAEVAGLDELRGPFAAMLGRRLADPETPPALAGAALGFRVACGAAGSDPEAALSRLRRFGLPATLGDFLAGLFALAREEIAADATLASVEGLVAAWGDEDFLRALPSLRMAFAWFPPRERERIAVAILRRSGLGEARAEVEALAWMRQRARPADQAEALAREARVAARLARYGLT
;
A
#
# COMPACT_ATOMS: atom_id res chain seq x y z
N MET A 1 58.22 6.27 -10.79
CA MET A 1 58.18 5.88 -12.21
C MET A 1 56.74 5.58 -12.54
N SER A 2 56.07 6.53 -13.19
CA SER A 2 54.68 6.44 -13.63
C SER A 2 54.58 5.37 -14.70
N GLY A 3 53.82 4.30 -14.44
CA GLY A 3 53.52 3.29 -15.45
C GLY A 3 52.79 3.92 -16.65
N PRO A 4 52.82 3.28 -17.83
CA PRO A 4 52.11 3.78 -19.00
C PRO A 4 50.60 3.87 -18.68
N ALA A 5 49.97 4.96 -19.11
CA ALA A 5 48.52 5.11 -19.01
C ALA A 5 47.82 3.92 -19.67
N PRO A 6 46.76 3.34 -19.07
CA PRO A 6 46.04 2.24 -19.67
C PRO A 6 45.49 2.63 -21.04
N ASP A 7 45.80 1.80 -22.03
CA ASP A 7 45.49 2.00 -23.44
C ASP A 7 43.95 2.04 -23.66
N SER A 8 43.43 3.24 -23.93
CA SER A 8 41.99 3.51 -24.10
C SER A 8 41.33 2.69 -25.22
N GLY A 9 42.10 2.08 -26.13
CA GLY A 9 41.59 1.22 -27.21
C GLY A 9 41.04 -0.15 -26.76
N ARG A 10 41.29 -0.56 -25.51
CA ARG A 10 40.94 -1.90 -25.01
C ARG A 10 39.69 -1.97 -24.14
N LEU A 11 39.21 -0.84 -23.65
CA LEU A 11 37.95 -0.72 -22.92
C LEU A 11 36.84 -0.27 -23.86
N THR A 12 35.82 -1.11 -24.03
CA THR A 12 34.58 -0.71 -24.70
C THR A 12 33.50 -0.49 -23.66
N VAL A 13 33.15 0.77 -23.39
CA VAL A 13 31.95 1.12 -22.60
C VAL A 13 30.77 1.28 -23.54
N ILE A 14 29.70 0.53 -23.29
CA ILE A 14 28.44 0.58 -24.05
C ILE A 14 27.39 1.23 -23.14
N GLY A 15 27.04 2.48 -23.46
CA GLY A 15 25.92 3.17 -22.82
C GLY A 15 24.59 2.64 -23.36
N VAL A 16 23.70 2.22 -22.47
CA VAL A 16 22.40 1.62 -22.83
C VAL A 16 21.24 2.36 -22.18
N ARG A 17 20.03 2.09 -22.68
CA ARG A 17 18.79 2.26 -21.92
C ARG A 17 18.31 0.88 -21.48
N HIS A 18 17.92 0.76 -20.22
CA HIS A 18 17.41 -0.50 -19.67
C HIS A 18 16.17 -0.97 -20.44
N HIS A 19 16.10 -2.28 -20.70
CA HIS A 19 15.00 -2.93 -21.42
C HIS A 19 14.80 -2.45 -22.88
N SER A 20 15.84 -1.93 -23.53
CA SER A 20 15.83 -1.63 -24.98
C SER A 20 16.25 -2.85 -25.82
N PRO A 21 15.38 -3.38 -26.70
CA PRO A 21 15.73 -4.43 -27.66
C PRO A 21 16.93 -4.06 -28.53
N ALA A 22 16.98 -2.82 -29.03
CA ALA A 22 18.11 -2.33 -29.83
C ALA A 22 19.44 -2.37 -29.05
N CYS A 23 19.46 -1.85 -27.82
CA CYS A 23 20.64 -1.90 -26.95
C CYS A 23 21.04 -3.34 -26.61
N ALA A 24 20.07 -4.21 -26.33
CA ALA A 24 20.32 -5.60 -26.00
C ALA A 24 20.95 -6.36 -27.18
N GLY A 25 20.46 -6.13 -28.39
CA GLY A 25 21.07 -6.63 -29.62
C GLY A 25 22.49 -6.12 -29.83
N LEU A 26 22.73 -4.82 -29.60
CA LEU A 26 24.06 -4.21 -29.69
C LEU A 26 25.05 -4.85 -28.71
N VAL A 27 24.68 -4.96 -27.43
CA VAL A 27 25.52 -5.56 -26.39
C VAL A 27 25.90 -6.99 -26.75
N ARG A 28 24.91 -7.83 -27.11
CA ARG A 28 25.13 -9.22 -27.51
C ARG A 28 26.11 -9.33 -28.67
N ARG A 29 25.90 -8.57 -29.75
CA ARG A 29 26.78 -8.58 -30.94
C ARG A 29 28.19 -8.11 -30.60
N ARG A 30 28.32 -7.05 -29.79
CA ARG A 30 29.63 -6.48 -29.45
C ARG A 30 30.45 -7.42 -28.59
N ILE A 31 29.85 -8.09 -27.61
CA ILE A 31 30.53 -9.10 -26.78
C ILE A 31 30.94 -10.30 -27.64
N ALA A 32 30.06 -10.80 -28.50
CA ALA A 32 30.37 -11.90 -29.41
C ALA A 32 31.54 -11.58 -30.34
N ALA A 33 31.59 -10.36 -30.89
CA ALA A 33 32.66 -9.91 -31.78
C ALA A 33 33.99 -9.69 -31.06
N LEU A 34 33.98 -9.03 -29.89
CA LEU A 34 35.21 -8.68 -29.17
C LEU A 34 35.80 -9.84 -28.37
N ARG A 35 34.99 -10.83 -27.98
CA ARG A 35 35.38 -11.95 -27.10
C ARG A 35 36.21 -11.49 -25.89
N PRO A 36 35.70 -10.52 -25.10
CA PRO A 36 36.47 -9.87 -24.04
C PRO A 36 36.88 -10.87 -22.95
N ALA A 37 37.91 -10.53 -22.17
CA ALA A 37 38.22 -11.28 -20.95
C ALA A 37 37.20 -11.00 -19.85
N PHE A 38 36.70 -9.76 -19.77
CA PHE A 38 35.72 -9.33 -18.77
C PHE A 38 34.51 -8.65 -19.42
N VAL A 39 33.33 -8.94 -18.89
CA VAL A 39 32.10 -8.20 -19.15
C VAL A 39 31.63 -7.63 -17.81
N LEU A 40 31.80 -6.32 -17.64
CA LEU A 40 31.36 -5.57 -16.48
C LEU A 40 29.94 -5.04 -16.73
N ILE A 41 29.08 -5.11 -15.72
CA ILE A 41 27.67 -4.75 -15.82
C ILE A 41 27.35 -3.81 -14.67
N GLU A 42 26.69 -2.70 -14.94
CA GLU A 42 26.12 -1.86 -13.89
C GLU A 42 25.12 -2.65 -13.06
N GLY A 43 25.40 -2.75 -11.77
CA GLY A 43 24.60 -3.50 -10.80
C GLY A 43 25.37 -3.72 -9.50
N PRO A 44 24.69 -4.24 -8.47
CA PRO A 44 25.24 -4.39 -7.12
C PRO A 44 26.45 -5.32 -7.08
N VAL A 45 27.63 -4.79 -6.78
CA VAL A 45 28.86 -5.59 -6.59
C VAL A 45 28.70 -6.65 -5.48
N ASP A 46 27.84 -6.40 -4.49
CA ASP A 46 27.55 -7.35 -3.41
C ASP A 46 26.83 -8.62 -3.89
N PHE A 47 26.29 -8.60 -5.11
CA PHE A 47 25.71 -9.78 -5.73
C PHE A 47 26.74 -10.65 -6.47
N ASN A 48 28.00 -10.23 -6.62
CA ASN A 48 29.00 -10.96 -7.41
C ASN A 48 29.26 -12.39 -6.93
N SER A 49 29.28 -12.62 -5.61
CA SER A 49 29.39 -13.97 -5.02
C SER A 49 28.18 -14.87 -5.33
N HIS A 50 27.08 -14.29 -5.80
CA HIS A 50 25.80 -14.92 -6.06
C HIS A 50 25.40 -14.90 -7.54
N LEU A 51 26.29 -14.49 -8.45
CA LEU A 51 26.07 -14.59 -9.90
C LEU A 51 25.63 -15.97 -10.41
N PRO A 52 26.06 -17.11 -9.82
CA PRO A 52 25.53 -18.42 -10.19
C PRO A 52 24.01 -18.54 -10.01
N ASP A 53 23.40 -17.80 -9.07
CA ASP A 53 21.95 -17.80 -8.87
C ASP A 53 21.23 -17.30 -10.14
N LEU A 54 21.79 -16.32 -10.87
CA LEU A 54 21.25 -15.81 -12.13
C LEU A 54 21.58 -16.71 -13.33
N ALA A 55 22.43 -17.72 -13.17
CA ALA A 55 22.78 -18.67 -14.23
C ALA A 55 21.80 -19.86 -14.31
N LEU A 56 20.91 -19.98 -13.33
CA LEU A 56 19.88 -21.01 -13.32
C LEU A 56 18.82 -20.73 -14.39
N GLY A 57 18.11 -21.78 -14.81
CA GLY A 57 17.09 -21.72 -15.88
C GLY A 57 15.77 -21.07 -15.43
N HIS A 58 15.79 -19.78 -15.11
CA HIS A 58 14.61 -19.01 -14.70
C HIS A 58 13.66 -18.75 -15.88
N ASP A 59 12.36 -18.66 -15.60
CA ASP A 59 11.42 -18.03 -16.53
C ASP A 59 11.47 -16.51 -16.30
N LEU A 60 11.84 -15.74 -17.31
CA LEU A 60 11.91 -14.28 -17.22
C LEU A 60 10.51 -13.62 -17.26
N PRO A 61 10.32 -12.48 -16.56
CA PRO A 61 11.36 -11.67 -15.90
C PRO A 61 11.64 -12.01 -14.44
N VAL A 62 12.89 -11.81 -14.02
CA VAL A 62 13.33 -11.88 -12.61
C VAL A 62 13.99 -10.56 -12.23
N ALA A 63 14.22 -10.31 -10.94
CA ALA A 63 14.98 -9.15 -10.50
C ALA A 63 15.95 -9.54 -9.37
N ILE A 64 17.04 -8.79 -9.23
CA ILE A 64 17.75 -8.75 -7.94
C ILE A 64 16.99 -7.78 -7.05
N PHE A 65 16.48 -8.28 -5.93
CA PHE A 65 15.95 -7.49 -4.83
C PHE A 65 17.05 -7.29 -3.80
N SER A 66 17.51 -6.06 -3.64
CA SER A 66 18.50 -5.67 -2.64
C SER A 66 17.90 -4.76 -1.60
N PHE A 67 18.24 -4.93 -0.33
CA PHE A 67 17.75 -4.09 0.75
C PHE A 67 18.83 -3.73 1.76
N ARG A 68 18.58 -2.61 2.44
CA ARG A 68 19.21 -2.25 3.72
C ARG A 68 18.13 -1.86 4.73
N ALA A 69 18.25 -2.30 5.96
CA ALA A 69 17.29 -1.99 7.02
C ALA A 69 18.00 -1.87 8.37
N ASP A 70 17.64 -0.84 9.12
CA ASP A 70 18.08 -0.58 10.49
C ASP A 70 16.85 -0.26 11.38
N ALA A 71 17.08 0.21 12.61
CA ALA A 71 16.00 0.56 13.54
C ALA A 71 15.20 1.79 13.10
N THR A 72 15.79 2.67 12.29
CA THR A 72 15.20 3.96 11.89
C THR A 72 14.47 3.89 10.55
N GLY A 73 14.75 2.86 9.73
CA GLY A 73 14.05 2.66 8.48
C GLY A 73 14.62 1.56 7.61
N SER A 74 14.05 1.44 6.41
CA SER A 74 14.53 0.52 5.38
C SER A 74 14.50 1.16 4.00
N ALA A 75 15.38 0.68 3.13
CA ALA A 75 15.40 1.01 1.71
C ALA A 75 15.62 -0.27 0.91
N ALA A 76 14.93 -0.40 -0.22
CA ALA A 76 15.05 -1.54 -1.11
C ALA A 76 15.11 -1.09 -2.57
N SER A 77 15.82 -1.83 -3.40
CA SER A 77 15.98 -1.56 -4.83
C SER A 77 15.78 -2.83 -5.64
N TYR A 78 15.32 -2.65 -6.87
CA TYR A 78 15.13 -3.73 -7.83
C TYR A 78 16.03 -3.50 -9.03
N THR A 79 16.81 -4.51 -9.40
CA THR A 79 17.53 -4.59 -10.68
C THR A 79 16.85 -5.66 -11.53
N PRO A 80 15.82 -5.29 -12.31
CA PRO A 80 15.02 -6.25 -13.05
C PRO A 80 15.65 -6.66 -14.38
N PHE A 81 15.38 -7.89 -14.80
CA PHE A 81 15.87 -8.50 -16.03
C PHE A 81 14.73 -9.14 -16.82
N CYS A 82 14.64 -8.84 -18.11
CA CYS A 82 13.82 -9.55 -19.08
C CYS A 82 14.70 -10.05 -20.24
N ALA A 83 14.11 -10.80 -21.17
CA ALA A 83 14.83 -11.41 -22.29
C ALA A 83 15.57 -10.36 -23.17
N PHE A 84 15.06 -9.13 -23.21
CA PHE A 84 15.61 -8.02 -23.98
C PHE A 84 16.24 -6.93 -23.08
N SER A 85 16.61 -7.26 -21.84
CA SER A 85 17.48 -6.40 -21.03
C SER A 85 18.91 -6.45 -21.57
N PRO A 86 19.57 -5.31 -21.86
CA PRO A 86 20.97 -5.29 -22.26
C PRO A 86 21.90 -5.95 -21.25
N GLU A 87 21.61 -5.81 -19.96
CA GLU A 87 22.37 -6.38 -18.84
C GLU A 87 22.21 -7.91 -18.82
N TRP A 88 21.01 -8.42 -19.07
CA TRP A 88 20.77 -9.86 -19.19
C TRP A 88 21.49 -10.45 -20.40
N GLN A 89 21.45 -9.76 -21.54
CA GLN A 89 22.22 -10.15 -22.73
C GLN A 89 23.73 -10.07 -22.51
N ALA A 90 24.21 -9.15 -21.65
CA ALA A 90 25.62 -9.09 -21.26
C ALA A 90 26.04 -10.33 -20.45
N LEU A 91 25.19 -10.76 -19.50
CA LEU A 91 25.42 -11.99 -18.73
C LEU A 91 25.49 -13.21 -19.65
N GLU A 92 24.49 -13.39 -20.51
CA GLU A 92 24.39 -14.54 -21.40
C GLU A 92 25.51 -14.56 -22.45
N ALA A 93 25.76 -13.44 -23.13
CA ALA A 93 26.81 -13.34 -24.14
C ALA A 93 28.21 -13.49 -23.51
N GLY A 94 28.42 -12.92 -22.32
CA GLY A 94 29.67 -13.06 -21.57
C GLY A 94 29.98 -14.51 -21.24
N ARG A 95 29.00 -15.26 -20.72
CA ARG A 95 29.12 -16.71 -20.47
C ARG A 95 29.41 -17.47 -21.76
N ALA A 96 28.69 -17.18 -22.84
CA ALA A 96 28.84 -17.87 -24.13
C ALA A 96 30.26 -17.73 -24.73
N VAL A 97 30.93 -16.59 -24.52
CA VAL A 97 32.31 -16.38 -25.00
C VAL A 97 33.39 -16.74 -23.97
N GLY A 98 33.01 -17.22 -22.79
CA GLY A 98 33.92 -17.55 -21.69
C GLY A 98 34.55 -16.33 -21.01
N ALA A 99 33.88 -15.17 -21.05
CA ALA A 99 34.30 -13.98 -20.32
C ALA A 99 33.90 -14.07 -18.84
N GLN A 100 34.72 -13.48 -17.96
CA GLN A 100 34.34 -13.28 -16.57
C GLN A 100 33.33 -12.14 -16.49
N THR A 101 32.10 -12.45 -16.06
CA THR A 101 31.02 -11.48 -15.87
C THR A 101 31.00 -11.00 -14.42
N LEU A 102 30.94 -9.68 -14.20
CA LEU A 102 30.91 -9.06 -12.88
C LEU A 102 29.99 -7.84 -12.87
N PHE A 103 29.25 -7.67 -11.77
CA PHE A 103 28.65 -6.39 -11.42
C PHE A 103 29.70 -5.43 -10.88
N CYS A 104 29.63 -4.15 -11.30
CA CYS A 104 30.68 -3.17 -11.02
C CYS A 104 30.21 -1.88 -10.33
N ASP A 105 28.94 -1.78 -9.90
CA ASP A 105 28.43 -0.60 -9.19
C ASP A 105 28.42 -0.82 -7.66
N LEU A 106 28.25 0.27 -6.91
CA LEU A 106 28.26 0.27 -5.45
C LEU A 106 27.28 -0.75 -4.86
N PRO A 107 27.62 -1.35 -3.70
CA PRO A 107 26.74 -2.29 -3.06
C PRO A 107 25.48 -1.60 -2.57
N ALA A 108 24.36 -2.32 -2.49
CA ALA A 108 23.07 -1.69 -2.21
C ALA A 108 22.99 -0.93 -0.88
N TRP A 109 23.84 -1.29 0.10
CA TRP A 109 23.91 -0.62 1.40
C TRP A 109 24.70 0.68 1.42
N ASP A 110 25.44 0.99 0.37
CA ASP A 110 26.36 2.12 0.34
C ASP A 110 25.65 3.45 0.68
N PRO A 111 26.22 4.28 1.58
CA PRO A 111 25.62 5.55 1.97
C PRO A 111 25.55 6.58 0.84
N ALA A 112 26.34 6.45 -0.25
CA ALA A 112 26.32 7.36 -1.38
C ALA A 112 24.96 7.42 -2.10
N PHE A 113 24.16 6.36 -1.99
CA PHE A 113 22.77 6.35 -2.50
C PHE A 113 21.82 7.24 -1.68
N GLY A 114 22.21 7.70 -0.48
CA GLY A 114 21.39 8.53 0.38
C GLY A 114 20.01 7.94 0.68
N ARG A 115 18.98 8.77 0.58
CA ARG A 115 17.56 8.40 0.83
C ARG A 115 16.81 7.98 -0.45
N ARG A 116 17.52 7.66 -1.54
CA ARG A 116 16.88 7.25 -2.80
C ARG A 116 16.02 6.00 -2.57
N ALA A 117 14.75 6.09 -2.97
CA ALA A 117 13.83 4.96 -2.92
C ALA A 117 14.23 3.88 -3.94
N ASN A 118 14.65 4.26 -5.15
CA ASN A 118 15.29 3.36 -6.10
C ASN A 118 16.77 3.74 -6.27
N ARG A 119 17.67 2.87 -5.78
CA ARG A 119 19.11 3.16 -5.67
C ARG A 119 19.82 3.16 -7.02
N TYR A 120 19.39 2.29 -7.93
CA TYR A 120 19.98 2.10 -9.27
C TYR A 120 19.14 2.71 -10.39
N ALA A 121 18.36 3.77 -10.09
CA ALA A 121 17.69 4.54 -11.13
C ALA A 121 18.59 5.68 -11.58
N ASP A 122 18.67 5.89 -12.89
CA ASP A 122 19.37 7.03 -13.48
C ASP A 122 18.64 8.34 -13.13
N PRO A 123 19.27 9.30 -12.42
CA PRO A 123 18.67 10.60 -12.22
C PRO A 123 18.85 11.44 -13.50
N HIS A 124 17.74 11.77 -14.15
CA HIS A 124 17.76 12.81 -15.17
C HIS A 124 17.63 14.16 -14.48
N GLY A 125 18.73 14.93 -14.45
CA GLY A 125 18.69 16.32 -13.99
C GLY A 125 17.90 17.21 -14.96
N ALA A 126 17.46 18.39 -14.49
CA ALA A 126 16.67 19.34 -15.28
C ALA A 126 17.28 19.70 -16.65
N ARG A 127 18.62 19.67 -16.75
CA ARG A 127 19.35 19.87 -18.01
C ARG A 127 19.12 18.73 -18.99
N ALA A 128 19.24 17.49 -18.54
CA ALA A 128 19.05 16.30 -19.38
C ALA A 128 17.63 16.29 -19.93
N GLU A 129 16.64 16.54 -19.07
CA GLU A 129 15.26 16.66 -19.51
C GLU A 129 15.05 17.81 -20.50
N ALA A 130 15.73 18.95 -20.32
CA ALA A 130 15.65 20.06 -21.26
C ALA A 130 16.27 19.70 -22.62
N ALA A 131 17.39 18.96 -22.63
CA ALA A 131 18.02 18.45 -23.85
C ALA A 131 17.12 17.43 -24.57
N GLU A 132 16.52 16.50 -23.83
CA GLU A 132 15.55 15.54 -24.37
C GLU A 132 14.32 16.26 -24.94
N ARG A 133 13.76 17.26 -24.24
CA ARG A 133 12.64 18.06 -24.75
C ARG A 133 13.00 18.83 -26.02
N ALA A 134 14.19 19.43 -26.07
CA ALA A 134 14.65 20.14 -27.27
C ALA A 134 14.85 19.19 -28.45
N LEU A 135 15.42 18.00 -28.20
CA LEU A 135 15.61 16.98 -29.22
C LEU A 135 14.26 16.40 -29.69
N ALA A 136 13.33 16.18 -28.76
CA ALA A 136 11.98 15.73 -29.06
C ALA A 136 11.24 16.73 -29.96
N ALA A 137 11.31 18.03 -29.62
CA ALA A 137 10.75 19.10 -30.44
C ALA A 137 11.39 19.16 -31.84
N ALA A 138 12.72 19.01 -31.93
CA ALA A 138 13.44 19.03 -33.20
C ALA A 138 13.08 17.82 -34.11
N LEU A 139 12.77 16.67 -33.51
CA LEU A 139 12.38 15.45 -34.21
C LEU A 139 10.86 15.30 -34.36
N GLY A 140 10.06 16.24 -33.86
CA GLY A 140 8.60 16.20 -33.95
C GLY A 140 7.96 15.06 -33.15
N VAL A 141 8.60 14.60 -32.07
CA VAL A 141 8.12 13.53 -31.19
C VAL A 141 7.61 14.11 -29.87
N ALA A 142 6.56 13.50 -29.31
CA ALA A 142 5.82 14.07 -28.17
C ALA A 142 6.45 13.76 -26.81
N ASP A 143 7.14 12.63 -26.66
CA ASP A 143 7.63 12.13 -25.37
C ASP A 143 8.98 11.39 -25.49
N GLN A 144 9.61 11.13 -24.33
CA GLN A 144 10.92 10.49 -24.23
C GLN A 144 10.94 9.04 -24.76
N ASP A 145 9.83 8.31 -24.63
CA ASP A 145 9.73 6.92 -25.09
C ASP A 145 9.57 6.88 -26.62
N ALA A 146 8.76 7.77 -27.19
CA ALA A 146 8.66 7.97 -28.63
C ALA A 146 9.98 8.46 -29.24
N LEU A 147 10.67 9.39 -28.55
CA LEU A 147 12.01 9.82 -28.92
C LEU A 147 12.99 8.65 -29.00
N TRP A 148 12.96 7.77 -28.00
CA TRP A 148 13.81 6.58 -27.97
C TRP A 148 13.49 5.58 -29.08
N ASP A 149 12.20 5.36 -29.37
CA ASP A 149 11.76 4.50 -30.47
C ASP A 149 12.39 4.95 -31.81
N VAL A 150 12.43 6.26 -32.06
CA VAL A 150 13.02 6.84 -33.29
C VAL A 150 14.55 6.78 -33.27
N LEU A 151 15.17 7.12 -32.14
CA LEU A 151 16.63 7.21 -32.04
C LEU A 151 17.33 5.85 -32.04
N ALA A 152 16.75 4.87 -31.35
CA ALA A 152 17.38 3.59 -31.06
C ALA A 152 16.64 2.40 -31.67
N GLU A 153 15.35 2.21 -31.39
CA GLU A 153 14.62 1.00 -31.81
C GLU A 153 14.45 0.92 -33.33
N ALA A 154 14.28 2.07 -33.99
CA ALA A 154 14.19 2.19 -35.43
C ALA A 154 15.56 2.32 -36.14
N ALA A 155 16.65 2.43 -35.39
CA ALA A 155 17.98 2.62 -35.98
C ALA A 155 18.49 1.32 -36.61
N SER A 156 19.21 1.46 -37.74
CA SER A 156 19.95 0.32 -38.29
C SER A 156 21.06 -0.11 -37.34
N GLU A 157 21.43 -1.39 -37.38
CA GLU A 157 22.47 -1.94 -36.51
C GLU A 157 23.82 -1.21 -36.67
N ALA A 158 24.12 -0.69 -37.86
CA ALA A 158 25.35 0.01 -38.19
C ALA A 158 25.40 1.43 -37.59
N GLU A 159 24.26 2.12 -37.51
CA GLU A 159 24.19 3.50 -37.04
C GLU A 159 24.00 3.61 -35.52
N LEU A 160 23.35 2.61 -34.91
CA LEU A 160 22.95 2.63 -33.51
C LEU A 160 24.09 3.02 -32.54
N PRO A 161 25.32 2.47 -32.63
CA PRO A 161 26.40 2.83 -31.71
C PRO A 161 26.71 4.34 -31.72
N ALA A 162 26.88 4.91 -32.92
CA ALA A 162 27.20 6.33 -33.08
C ALA A 162 26.03 7.23 -32.67
N ARG A 163 24.78 6.79 -32.85
CA ARG A 163 23.59 7.51 -32.37
C ARG A 163 23.53 7.55 -30.84
N LEU A 164 23.76 6.41 -30.17
CA LEU A 164 23.77 6.34 -28.71
C LEU A 164 24.88 7.20 -28.11
N ASP A 165 26.11 7.14 -28.64
CA ASP A 165 27.21 7.98 -28.16
C ASP A 165 26.88 9.48 -28.26
N ARG A 166 26.31 9.92 -29.39
CA ARG A 166 25.87 11.32 -29.59
C ARG A 166 24.73 11.70 -28.65
N TYR A 167 23.76 10.81 -28.46
CA TYR A 167 22.62 11.03 -27.57
C TYR A 167 23.09 11.27 -26.13
N PHE A 168 23.89 10.36 -25.57
CA PHE A 168 24.35 10.49 -24.19
C PHE A 168 25.32 11.68 -24.01
N ALA A 169 26.16 11.98 -25.00
CA ALA A 169 27.00 13.18 -24.98
C ALA A 169 26.18 14.49 -24.98
N LEU A 170 25.01 14.50 -25.63
CA LEU A 170 24.08 15.63 -25.60
C LEU A 170 23.44 15.80 -24.22
N LEU A 171 23.04 14.69 -23.59
CA LEU A 171 22.42 14.72 -22.26
C LEU A 171 23.40 15.20 -21.19
N ARG A 172 24.67 14.78 -21.30
CA ARG A 172 25.71 15.10 -20.32
C ARG A 172 27.03 15.49 -21.00
N PRO A 173 27.17 16.75 -21.45
CA PRO A 173 28.40 17.22 -22.07
C PRO A 173 29.55 17.35 -21.05
N PRO A 174 30.82 17.42 -21.52
CA PRO A 174 31.97 17.58 -20.64
C PRO A 174 31.82 18.75 -19.67
N GLY A 175 32.17 18.54 -18.39
CA GLY A 175 32.03 19.53 -17.33
C GLY A 175 30.66 19.56 -16.63
N THR A 176 29.75 18.64 -16.97
CA THR A 176 28.46 18.47 -16.29
C THR A 176 28.46 17.23 -15.39
N ASP A 177 29.49 17.12 -14.54
CA ASP A 177 29.57 16.03 -13.57
C ASP A 177 28.46 16.16 -12.51
N ASP A 178 27.81 15.05 -12.19
CA ASP A 178 26.76 15.00 -11.16
C ASP A 178 27.39 14.57 -9.82
N PRO A 179 27.47 15.45 -8.81
CA PRO A 179 28.00 15.10 -7.50
C PRO A 179 27.27 13.92 -6.85
N ALA A 180 25.99 13.70 -7.18
CA ALA A 180 25.18 12.62 -6.65
C ALA A 180 25.51 11.25 -7.26
N GLU A 181 26.15 11.21 -8.43
CA GLU A 181 26.58 9.99 -9.13
C GLU A 181 28.09 9.74 -9.04
N ALA A 182 28.87 10.74 -8.64
CA ALA A 182 30.32 10.70 -8.70
C ALA A 182 30.94 9.52 -7.91
N ALA A 183 30.30 9.07 -6.84
CA ALA A 183 30.76 7.88 -6.10
C ALA A 183 30.60 6.58 -6.91
N ARG A 184 29.43 6.37 -7.53
CA ARG A 184 29.13 5.23 -8.39
C ARG A 184 30.06 5.19 -9.60
N GLU A 185 30.25 6.35 -10.25
CA GLU A 185 31.06 6.48 -11.45
C GLU A 185 32.55 6.24 -11.19
N ARG A 186 33.08 6.76 -10.07
CA ARG A 186 34.45 6.45 -9.63
C ARG A 186 34.62 4.96 -9.35
N PHE A 187 33.64 4.34 -8.69
CA PHE A 187 33.70 2.92 -8.35
C PHE A 187 33.65 2.02 -9.60
N MET A 188 32.71 2.28 -10.52
CA MET A 188 32.64 1.60 -11.82
C MET A 188 33.91 1.80 -12.65
N GLY A 189 34.45 3.02 -12.69
CA GLY A 189 35.71 3.33 -13.36
C GLY A 189 36.90 2.56 -12.77
N ALA A 190 37.01 2.49 -11.44
CA ALA A 190 38.04 1.71 -10.75
C ALA A 190 37.91 0.20 -11.05
N TYR A 191 36.68 -0.34 -11.09
CA TYR A 191 36.42 -1.71 -11.51
C TYR A 191 36.86 -1.98 -12.96
N ALA A 192 36.60 -1.04 -13.87
CA ALA A 192 37.04 -1.13 -15.26
C ALA A 192 38.58 -1.13 -15.39
N ALA A 193 39.27 -0.25 -14.64
CA ALA A 193 40.73 -0.22 -14.60
C ALA A 193 41.32 -1.53 -14.03
N HIS A 194 40.70 -2.07 -12.98
CA HIS A 194 41.08 -3.37 -12.43
C HIS A 194 40.94 -4.49 -13.46
N ALA A 195 39.79 -4.57 -14.14
CA ALA A 195 39.53 -5.56 -15.17
C ALA A 195 40.50 -5.44 -16.35
N LEU A 196 40.83 -4.22 -16.79
CA LEU A 196 41.83 -3.98 -17.83
C LEU A 196 43.21 -4.53 -17.44
N ARG A 197 43.63 -4.28 -16.20
CA ARG A 197 44.89 -4.80 -15.66
C ARG A 197 44.89 -6.32 -15.59
N ALA A 198 43.79 -6.92 -15.13
CA ALA A 198 43.64 -8.37 -15.01
C ALA A 198 43.50 -9.07 -16.38
N ALA A 199 42.97 -8.39 -17.40
CA ALA A 199 42.72 -8.93 -18.73
C ALA A 199 43.99 -9.20 -19.57
N GLY A 200 45.18 -8.78 -19.13
CA GLY A 200 46.40 -8.93 -19.92
C GLY A 200 46.33 -8.05 -21.16
N ASP A 201 46.24 -8.63 -22.36
CA ASP A 201 46.02 -7.94 -23.65
C ASP A 201 44.58 -8.05 -24.18
N ARG A 202 43.72 -8.83 -23.51
CA ARG A 202 42.35 -9.06 -23.98
C ARG A 202 41.46 -7.82 -23.76
N PRO A 203 40.42 -7.63 -24.59
CA PRO A 203 39.47 -6.54 -24.41
C PRO A 203 38.65 -6.67 -23.12
N VAL A 204 38.14 -5.53 -22.63
CA VAL A 204 37.13 -5.45 -21.56
C VAL A 204 35.91 -4.71 -22.11
N VAL A 205 34.72 -5.25 -21.82
CA VAL A 205 33.44 -4.59 -22.14
C VAL A 205 32.77 -4.18 -20.84
N LEU A 206 32.26 -2.96 -20.76
CA LEU A 206 31.42 -2.48 -19.66
C LEU A 206 30.06 -2.02 -20.20
N VAL A 207 28.97 -2.48 -19.60
CA VAL A 207 27.59 -2.12 -19.94
C VAL A 207 26.99 -1.34 -18.77
N CYS A 208 26.55 -0.12 -19.02
CA CYS A 208 25.93 0.75 -18.01
C CYS A 208 24.86 1.64 -18.65
N GLY A 209 23.96 2.21 -17.84
CA GLY A 209 23.12 3.34 -18.20
C GLY A 209 23.97 4.40 -18.89
N GLY A 210 23.53 4.85 -20.07
CA GLY A 210 24.37 5.70 -20.90
C GLY A 210 24.71 7.05 -20.26
N TRP A 211 23.97 7.46 -19.23
CA TRP A 211 24.29 8.60 -18.36
C TRP A 211 25.68 8.50 -17.72
N HIS A 212 26.13 7.29 -17.38
CA HIS A 212 27.40 7.04 -16.69
C HIS A 212 28.57 6.81 -17.64
N ALA A 213 28.31 6.51 -18.92
CA ALA A 213 29.30 5.95 -19.84
C ALA A 213 30.56 6.81 -20.01
N ASP A 214 30.43 8.14 -20.17
CA ASP A 214 31.58 9.04 -20.30
C ASP A 214 32.40 9.14 -19.00
N ALA A 215 31.72 9.33 -17.87
CA ALA A 215 32.37 9.45 -16.56
C ALA A 215 33.15 8.17 -16.19
N VAL A 216 32.57 7.00 -16.49
CA VAL A 216 33.23 5.71 -16.29
C VAL A 216 34.50 5.60 -17.13
N ARG A 217 34.48 6.02 -18.42
CA ARG A 217 35.68 6.04 -19.27
C ARG A 217 36.78 6.93 -18.68
N ARG A 218 36.42 8.13 -18.21
CA ARG A 218 37.37 9.08 -17.59
C ARG A 218 37.98 8.52 -16.31
N HIS A 219 37.15 7.98 -15.41
CA HIS A 219 37.63 7.42 -14.15
C HIS A 219 38.47 6.16 -14.37
N ALA A 220 38.13 5.30 -15.34
CA ALA A 220 38.94 4.15 -15.69
C ALA A 220 40.35 4.52 -16.18
N ALA A 221 40.48 5.63 -16.92
CA ALA A 221 41.78 6.12 -17.38
C ALA A 221 42.65 6.69 -16.25
N GLN A 222 42.04 7.13 -15.15
CA GLN A 222 42.71 7.78 -14.02
C GLN A 222 43.03 6.83 -12.86
N ALA A 223 42.30 5.71 -12.76
CA ALA A 223 42.47 4.73 -11.69
C ALA A 223 43.75 3.90 -11.87
N ASP A 224 44.30 3.40 -10.77
CA ASP A 224 45.57 2.66 -10.71
C ASP A 224 45.44 1.16 -11.06
N GLY A 225 44.22 0.68 -11.28
CA GLY A 225 43.91 -0.72 -11.58
C GLY A 225 43.91 -1.65 -10.36
N THR A 226 43.94 -1.11 -9.14
CA THR A 226 43.66 -1.87 -7.92
C THR A 226 42.18 -2.28 -7.90
N ARG A 227 41.88 -3.46 -7.37
CA ARG A 227 40.49 -3.90 -7.24
C ARG A 227 39.81 -3.03 -6.17
N PRO A 228 38.73 -2.32 -6.50
CA PRO A 228 38.02 -1.55 -5.49
C PRO A 228 37.23 -2.49 -4.57
N GLU A 229 37.47 -2.35 -3.26
CA GLU A 229 36.75 -3.07 -2.21
C GLU A 229 35.67 -2.14 -1.62
N PRO A 230 34.40 -2.57 -1.56
CA PRO A 230 33.36 -1.76 -0.93
C PRO A 230 33.58 -1.64 0.58
N ALA A 231 33.16 -0.53 1.17
CA ALA A 231 33.13 -0.40 2.62
C ALA A 231 32.17 -1.46 3.23
N PRO A 232 32.54 -2.10 4.35
CA PRO A 232 31.64 -3.01 5.03
C PRO A 232 30.39 -2.25 5.51
N PRO A 233 29.22 -2.90 5.56
CA PRO A 233 28.02 -2.27 6.13
C PRO A 233 28.25 -1.94 7.61
N GLU A 234 27.53 -0.94 8.12
CA GLU A 234 27.52 -0.64 9.55
C GLU A 234 27.07 -1.88 10.34
N PRO A 235 27.59 -2.12 11.58
CA PRO A 235 27.33 -3.36 12.32
C PRO A 235 25.85 -3.68 12.53
N ASP A 236 25.05 -2.63 12.67
CA ASP A 236 23.62 -2.64 12.99
C ASP A 236 22.75 -2.78 11.72
N LEU A 237 23.36 -2.61 10.55
CA LEU A 237 22.68 -2.54 9.28
C LEU A 237 22.44 -3.95 8.73
N ARG A 238 21.17 -4.33 8.62
CA ARG A 238 20.78 -5.56 7.95
C ARG A 238 20.78 -5.32 6.46
N THR A 239 21.45 -6.18 5.71
CA THR A 239 21.52 -6.11 4.25
C THR A 239 21.22 -7.47 3.64
N GLY A 240 20.77 -7.47 2.39
CA GLY A 240 20.56 -8.70 1.65
C GLY A 240 20.22 -8.42 0.20
N SER A 241 20.67 -9.31 -0.68
CA SER A 241 20.41 -9.27 -2.11
C SER A 241 19.98 -10.66 -2.58
N TYR A 242 18.81 -10.80 -3.20
CA TYR A 242 18.21 -12.08 -3.59
C TYR A 242 17.55 -12.00 -4.97
N VAL A 243 17.51 -13.09 -5.72
CA VAL A 243 16.72 -13.15 -6.96
C VAL A 243 15.24 -13.33 -6.61
N VAL A 244 14.36 -12.52 -7.21
CA VAL A 244 12.92 -12.53 -6.96
C VAL A 244 12.14 -12.69 -8.28
N PRO A 245 10.99 -13.40 -8.31
CA PRO A 245 10.10 -13.35 -9.46
C PRO A 245 9.67 -11.91 -9.73
N TYR A 246 9.61 -11.53 -11.00
CA TYR A 246 9.15 -10.21 -11.41
C TYR A 246 8.03 -10.35 -12.46
N ALA A 247 7.43 -9.24 -12.87
CA ALA A 247 6.33 -9.26 -13.83
C ALA A 247 6.41 -8.07 -14.79
N TYR A 248 5.88 -8.25 -16.01
CA TYR A 248 5.84 -7.20 -17.02
C TYR A 248 5.08 -5.96 -16.53
N LEU A 249 4.03 -6.15 -15.72
CA LEU A 249 3.34 -5.03 -15.11
C LEU A 249 4.25 -4.19 -14.21
N ARG A 250 5.19 -4.79 -13.47
CA ARG A 250 6.15 -4.08 -12.60
C ARG A 250 7.36 -3.53 -13.36
N LEU A 251 7.64 -4.04 -14.57
CA LEU A 251 8.64 -3.48 -15.49
C LEU A 251 8.11 -2.23 -16.19
N ASP A 252 6.80 -2.15 -16.40
CA ASP A 252 6.20 -1.06 -17.14
C ASP A 252 6.36 0.27 -16.41
N ARG A 253 6.95 1.24 -17.11
CA ARG A 253 7.11 2.62 -16.63
C ARG A 253 5.79 3.23 -16.15
N PHE A 254 4.67 2.93 -16.82
CA PHE A 254 3.35 3.44 -16.43
C PHE A 254 2.83 2.89 -15.09
N SER A 255 3.47 1.85 -14.57
CA SER A 255 3.18 1.24 -13.26
C SER A 255 4.22 1.58 -12.18
N GLY A 256 5.23 2.40 -12.49
CA GLY A 256 6.15 2.98 -11.49
C GLY A 256 7.64 2.67 -11.62
N TYR A 257 8.09 1.87 -12.60
CA TYR A 257 9.53 1.65 -12.82
C TYR A 257 10.11 2.70 -13.79
N ALA A 258 10.58 3.81 -13.22
CA ALA A 258 10.98 5.01 -13.98
C ALA A 258 12.18 4.81 -14.92
N ALA A 259 13.09 3.87 -14.63
CA ALA A 259 14.31 3.64 -15.39
C ALA A 259 14.12 2.76 -16.65
N GLY A 260 12.96 2.11 -16.80
CA GLY A 260 12.70 1.16 -17.88
C GLY A 260 12.01 1.74 -19.12
N MET A 261 11.68 0.84 -20.05
CA MET A 261 10.81 1.13 -21.20
C MET A 261 9.34 0.79 -20.87
N PRO A 262 8.36 1.54 -21.41
CA PRO A 262 6.95 1.17 -21.28
C PRO A 262 6.65 -0.09 -22.08
N ALA A 263 5.44 -0.65 -21.96
CA ALA A 263 4.95 -1.68 -22.90
C ALA A 263 5.90 -2.89 -23.12
N PRO A 264 6.40 -3.57 -22.07
CA PRO A 264 7.37 -4.66 -22.20
C PRO A 264 6.91 -5.82 -23.11
N GLY A 265 5.61 -6.12 -23.17
CA GLY A 265 5.06 -7.12 -24.09
C GLY A 265 5.24 -6.76 -25.56
N TYR A 266 5.11 -5.48 -25.93
CA TYR A 266 5.41 -5.01 -27.29
C TYR A 266 6.90 -5.15 -27.61
N TYR A 267 7.77 -4.70 -26.71
CA TYR A 267 9.22 -4.74 -26.95
C TYR A 267 9.81 -6.15 -26.93
N GLU A 268 9.18 -7.09 -26.21
CA GLU A 268 9.47 -8.52 -26.38
C GLU A 268 9.26 -8.97 -27.83
N ARG A 269 8.13 -8.59 -28.44
CA ARG A 269 7.86 -8.91 -29.85
C ARG A 269 8.83 -8.22 -30.80
N VAL A 270 9.21 -6.98 -30.51
CA VAL A 270 10.25 -6.28 -31.29
C VAL A 270 11.57 -7.05 -31.23
N ALA A 271 11.97 -7.53 -30.05
CA ALA A 271 13.19 -8.31 -29.87
C ALA A 271 13.14 -9.68 -30.58
N GLU A 272 11.98 -10.35 -30.56
CA GLU A 272 11.79 -11.68 -31.15
C GLU A 272 11.67 -11.66 -32.68
N ALA A 273 10.94 -10.69 -33.23
CA ALA A 273 10.47 -10.73 -34.62
C ALA A 273 10.64 -9.40 -35.39
N GLY A 274 11.12 -8.34 -34.75
CA GLY A 274 11.27 -7.01 -35.35
C GLY A 274 10.00 -6.15 -35.30
N LEU A 275 10.14 -4.90 -35.77
CA LEU A 275 9.11 -3.85 -35.62
C LEU A 275 7.79 -4.17 -36.33
N ALA A 276 7.83 -4.64 -37.58
CA ALA A 276 6.61 -4.88 -38.36
C ALA A 276 5.73 -6.01 -37.77
N PRO A 277 6.27 -7.21 -37.45
CA PRO A 277 5.47 -8.24 -36.77
C PRO A 277 5.01 -7.81 -35.37
N ALA A 278 5.80 -7.03 -34.63
CA ALA A 278 5.40 -6.50 -33.33
C ALA A 278 4.22 -5.53 -33.44
N ALA A 279 4.18 -4.69 -34.49
CA ALA A 279 3.06 -3.81 -34.77
C ALA A 279 1.77 -4.59 -35.06
N ASP A 280 1.85 -5.65 -35.89
CA ASP A 280 0.71 -6.53 -36.17
C ASP A 280 0.19 -7.25 -34.92
N TRP A 281 1.10 -7.72 -34.07
CA TRP A 281 0.77 -8.31 -32.79
C TRP A 281 0.07 -7.30 -31.86
N ALA A 282 0.61 -6.08 -31.75
CA ALA A 282 0.05 -5.02 -30.91
C ALA A 282 -1.37 -4.67 -31.33
N MET A 283 -1.62 -4.58 -32.65
CA MET A 283 -2.97 -4.35 -33.16
C MET A 283 -3.96 -5.43 -32.72
N THR A 284 -3.52 -6.68 -32.77
CA THR A 284 -4.33 -7.84 -32.38
C THR A 284 -4.58 -7.85 -30.86
N ALA A 285 -3.54 -7.62 -30.06
CA ALA A 285 -3.61 -7.60 -28.60
C ALA A 285 -4.54 -6.49 -28.08
N ILE A 286 -4.40 -5.27 -28.60
CA ILE A 286 -5.25 -4.13 -28.26
C ILE A 286 -6.70 -4.39 -28.66
N THR A 287 -6.95 -4.92 -29.87
CA THR A 287 -8.30 -5.25 -30.33
C THR A 287 -8.99 -6.23 -29.37
N ALA A 288 -8.27 -7.27 -28.94
CA ALA A 288 -8.79 -8.25 -27.98
C ALA A 288 -9.07 -7.61 -26.61
N ALA A 289 -8.15 -6.81 -26.08
CA ALA A 289 -8.31 -6.15 -24.78
C ALA A 289 -9.47 -5.14 -24.76
N LEU A 290 -9.66 -4.37 -25.84
CA LEU A 290 -10.80 -3.46 -25.97
C LEU A 290 -12.13 -4.22 -25.99
N ARG A 291 -12.20 -5.34 -26.72
CA ARG A 291 -13.40 -6.21 -26.74
C ARG A 291 -13.68 -6.84 -25.38
N GLU A 292 -12.65 -7.31 -24.66
CA GLU A 292 -12.78 -7.82 -23.28
C GLU A 292 -13.30 -6.72 -22.34
N ALA A 293 -12.90 -5.47 -22.57
CA ALA A 293 -13.41 -4.29 -21.85
C ALA A 293 -14.79 -3.79 -22.33
N GLY A 294 -15.49 -4.55 -23.18
CA GLY A 294 -16.83 -4.22 -23.67
C GLY A 294 -16.88 -3.18 -24.80
N GLN A 295 -15.74 -2.81 -25.38
CA GLN A 295 -15.67 -1.86 -26.50
C GLN A 295 -15.88 -2.57 -27.85
N VAL A 296 -16.67 -1.97 -28.73
CA VAL A 296 -16.91 -2.49 -30.08
C VAL A 296 -15.79 -2.03 -31.01
N VAL A 297 -14.94 -2.97 -31.43
CA VAL A 297 -13.92 -2.76 -32.47
C VAL A 297 -14.31 -3.58 -33.70
N SER A 298 -14.90 -2.91 -34.69
CA SER A 298 -15.31 -3.53 -35.95
C SER A 298 -14.12 -3.77 -36.90
N THR A 299 -14.34 -4.55 -37.96
CA THR A 299 -13.34 -4.72 -39.03
C THR A 299 -13.03 -3.38 -39.71
N ALA A 300 -14.04 -2.52 -39.89
CA ALA A 300 -13.84 -1.19 -40.47
C ALA A 300 -12.97 -0.31 -39.56
N ASP A 301 -13.21 -0.32 -38.25
CA ASP A 301 -12.38 0.42 -37.28
C ASP A 301 -10.93 -0.08 -37.32
N ARG A 302 -10.72 -1.41 -37.43
CA ARG A 302 -9.37 -1.99 -37.51
C ARG A 302 -8.64 -1.62 -38.81
N ILE A 303 -9.35 -1.56 -39.94
CA ILE A 303 -8.77 -1.09 -41.22
C ILE A 303 -8.41 0.38 -41.12
N ALA A 304 -9.33 1.23 -40.62
CA ALA A 304 -9.09 2.64 -40.41
C ALA A 304 -7.88 2.88 -39.50
N TRP A 305 -7.78 2.13 -38.40
CA TRP A 305 -6.63 2.17 -37.51
C TRP A 305 -5.32 1.81 -38.22
N ARG A 306 -5.27 0.70 -38.99
CA ARG A 306 -4.06 0.31 -39.73
C ARG A 306 -3.62 1.40 -40.70
N VAL A 307 -4.55 1.88 -41.53
CA VAL A 307 -4.28 2.93 -42.52
C VAL A 307 -3.77 4.20 -41.84
N HIS A 308 -4.36 4.57 -40.70
CA HIS A 308 -3.95 5.73 -39.93
C HIS A 308 -2.54 5.55 -39.32
N ALA A 309 -2.21 4.37 -38.80
CA ALA A 309 -0.87 4.07 -38.28
C ALA A 309 0.20 4.14 -39.38
N GLU A 310 -0.10 3.59 -40.57
CA GLU A 310 0.77 3.69 -41.74
C GLU A 310 0.95 5.14 -42.21
N ALA A 311 -0.13 5.93 -42.21
CA ALA A 311 -0.08 7.35 -42.57
C ALA A 311 0.75 8.16 -41.58
N LEU A 312 0.58 7.94 -40.26
CA LEU A 312 1.37 8.60 -39.22
C LEU A 312 2.86 8.25 -39.33
N ALA A 313 3.19 6.97 -39.50
CA ALA A 313 4.57 6.54 -39.67
C ALA A 313 5.24 7.21 -40.87
N ARG A 314 4.53 7.33 -42.00
CA ARG A 314 5.04 8.04 -43.20
C ARG A 314 5.18 9.54 -42.96
N LEU A 315 4.19 10.18 -42.33
CA LEU A 315 4.21 11.61 -42.03
C LEU A 315 5.37 11.99 -41.10
N ARG A 316 5.69 11.10 -40.15
CA ARG A 316 6.81 11.24 -39.20
C ARG A 316 8.14 10.72 -39.74
N ALA A 317 8.17 10.27 -41.00
CA ALA A 317 9.35 9.69 -41.66
C ALA A 317 9.98 8.49 -40.90
N HIS A 318 9.16 7.70 -40.21
CA HIS A 318 9.61 6.48 -39.55
C HIS A 318 9.86 5.37 -40.58
N PRO A 319 10.92 4.53 -40.40
CA PRO A 319 11.21 3.43 -41.32
C PRO A 319 10.23 2.24 -41.18
N ALA A 320 9.46 2.20 -40.09
CA ALA A 320 8.42 1.22 -39.81
C ALA A 320 7.35 1.88 -38.91
N ILE A 321 6.21 1.20 -38.73
CA ILE A 321 5.20 1.61 -37.75
C ILE A 321 5.80 1.43 -36.34
N LEU A 322 5.95 2.52 -35.59
CA LEU A 322 6.46 2.50 -34.23
C LEU A 322 5.32 2.49 -33.21
N ARG A 323 5.65 2.27 -31.93
CA ARG A 323 4.68 2.21 -30.83
C ARG A 323 3.81 3.47 -30.75
N ALA A 324 4.43 4.64 -30.88
CA ALA A 324 3.72 5.92 -30.87
C ALA A 324 2.70 6.03 -32.02
N ASP A 325 3.06 5.56 -33.21
CA ASP A 325 2.14 5.57 -34.37
C ASP A 325 0.94 4.65 -34.13
N LEU A 326 1.16 3.50 -33.50
CA LEU A 326 0.09 2.55 -33.15
C LEU A 326 -0.90 3.14 -32.16
N ILE A 327 -0.42 3.69 -31.05
CA ILE A 327 -1.28 4.18 -29.97
C ILE A 327 -1.99 5.49 -30.34
N ASP A 328 -1.34 6.37 -31.10
CA ASP A 328 -1.96 7.60 -31.60
C ASP A 328 -3.02 7.30 -32.67
N ALA A 329 -2.72 6.37 -33.58
CA ALA A 329 -3.70 5.93 -34.56
C ALA A 329 -4.88 5.19 -33.91
N ALA A 330 -4.63 4.43 -32.84
CA ALA A 330 -5.69 3.75 -32.10
C ALA A 330 -6.57 4.76 -31.36
N LEU A 331 -5.96 5.78 -30.76
CA LEU A 331 -6.69 6.89 -30.16
C LEU A 331 -7.60 7.57 -31.17
N ALA A 332 -7.08 7.90 -32.36
CA ALA A 332 -7.84 8.56 -33.41
C ALA A 332 -8.96 7.69 -34.02
N ALA A 333 -8.73 6.38 -34.19
CA ALA A 333 -9.67 5.51 -34.88
C ALA A 333 -10.65 4.77 -33.96
N LEU A 334 -10.28 4.50 -32.70
CA LEU A 334 -11.02 3.59 -31.82
C LEU A 334 -11.69 4.30 -30.64
N VAL A 335 -11.17 5.46 -30.22
CA VAL A 335 -11.73 6.19 -29.07
C VAL A 335 -12.69 7.26 -29.58
N LYS A 336 -13.98 7.03 -29.34
CA LYS A 336 -15.08 7.88 -29.83
C LYS A 336 -15.56 8.90 -28.78
N ASP A 337 -15.10 8.74 -27.53
CA ASP A 337 -15.46 9.58 -26.41
C ASP A 337 -14.53 10.78 -26.28
N ALA A 338 -15.05 11.88 -25.70
CA ALA A 338 -14.22 12.99 -25.31
C ALA A 338 -13.26 12.58 -24.18
N LEU A 339 -11.99 12.95 -24.32
CA LEU A 339 -11.01 12.76 -23.25
C LEU A 339 -11.02 13.97 -22.32
N ASP A 340 -11.33 13.75 -21.04
CA ASP A 340 -11.24 14.80 -20.00
C ASP A 340 -9.80 15.29 -19.76
N ARG A 341 -8.80 14.53 -20.22
CA ARG A 341 -7.38 14.84 -20.09
C ARG A 341 -6.60 14.30 -21.30
N PRO A 342 -5.47 14.91 -21.66
CA PRO A 342 -4.56 14.32 -22.64
C PRO A 342 -4.15 12.88 -22.24
N PRO A 343 -3.90 11.98 -23.21
CA PRO A 343 -3.48 10.62 -22.91
C PRO A 343 -2.13 10.61 -22.15
N ALA A 344 -1.91 9.59 -21.33
CA ALA A 344 -0.78 9.51 -20.41
C ALA A 344 0.59 9.62 -21.11
N TRP A 345 0.71 9.07 -22.32
CA TRP A 345 1.93 9.16 -23.14
C TRP A 345 2.15 10.54 -23.77
N ALA A 346 1.15 11.41 -23.85
CA ALA A 346 1.31 12.78 -24.34
C ALA A 346 1.68 13.80 -23.24
N ALA A 347 1.50 13.46 -21.96
CA ALA A 347 1.67 14.39 -20.84
C ALA A 347 2.64 13.89 -19.75
N GLY A 348 3.38 12.79 -19.99
CA GLY A 348 4.34 12.23 -19.03
C GLY A 348 3.70 11.81 -17.69
N GLY A 349 2.41 11.46 -17.70
CA GLY A 349 1.60 11.27 -16.49
C GLY A 349 1.28 9.81 -16.15
N ALA A 350 0.73 9.60 -14.95
CA ALA A 350 0.25 8.30 -14.47
C ALA A 350 -0.80 7.66 -15.40
N ALA A 351 -1.04 6.35 -15.22
CA ALA A 351 -1.96 5.55 -16.03
C ALA A 351 -3.30 6.27 -16.34
N PRO A 352 -3.79 6.18 -17.58
CA PRO A 352 -4.93 6.96 -18.03
C PRO A 352 -6.20 6.57 -17.27
N GLY A 353 -7.01 7.57 -16.90
CA GLY A 353 -8.31 7.34 -16.25
C GLY A 353 -9.38 6.77 -17.20
N HIS A 354 -9.17 6.87 -18.51
CA HIS A 354 -10.13 6.38 -19.51
C HIS A 354 -9.98 4.85 -19.70
N PRO A 355 -11.06 4.06 -19.54
CA PRO A 355 -10.99 2.59 -19.58
C PRO A 355 -10.40 2.01 -20.87
N ALA A 356 -10.75 2.57 -22.03
CA ALA A 356 -10.21 2.11 -23.32
C ALA A 356 -8.68 2.31 -23.41
N LEU A 357 -8.18 3.45 -22.94
CA LEU A 357 -6.74 3.75 -22.96
C LEU A 357 -5.98 2.84 -21.99
N ALA A 358 -6.55 2.59 -20.80
CA ALA A 358 -5.99 1.67 -19.84
C ALA A 358 -5.94 0.23 -20.40
N ALA A 359 -6.97 -0.21 -21.10
CA ALA A 359 -7.00 -1.52 -21.77
C ALA A 359 -5.94 -1.63 -22.88
N MET A 360 -5.80 -0.59 -23.72
CA MET A 360 -4.77 -0.52 -24.76
C MET A 360 -3.36 -0.65 -24.19
N LEU A 361 -3.02 0.18 -23.19
CA LEU A 361 -1.69 0.16 -22.58
C LEU A 361 -1.41 -1.19 -21.91
N ARG A 362 -2.36 -1.72 -21.13
CA ARG A 362 -2.24 -3.06 -20.50
C ARG A 362 -2.03 -4.18 -21.53
N ALA A 363 -2.62 -4.07 -22.70
CA ALA A 363 -2.42 -5.04 -23.78
C ALA A 363 -0.96 -5.04 -24.27
N LEU A 364 -0.35 -3.85 -24.39
CA LEU A 364 1.05 -3.70 -24.77
C LEU A 364 2.01 -4.05 -23.63
N THR A 365 1.62 -3.85 -22.37
CA THR A 365 2.36 -4.34 -21.19
C THR A 365 2.46 -5.86 -21.19
N GLY A 366 1.35 -6.56 -21.48
CA GLY A 366 1.27 -8.01 -21.38
C GLY A 366 1.09 -8.54 -19.95
N ARG A 367 0.93 -9.86 -19.83
CA ARG A 367 0.65 -10.56 -18.56
C ARG A 367 1.78 -11.53 -18.15
N ARG A 368 3.00 -11.36 -18.71
CA ARG A 368 4.12 -12.28 -18.44
C ARG A 368 4.62 -12.11 -17.01
N GLU A 369 4.75 -13.24 -16.32
CA GLU A 369 5.26 -13.35 -14.95
C GLU A 369 6.43 -14.32 -14.95
N GLY A 370 7.51 -13.95 -14.28
CA GLY A 370 8.67 -14.82 -14.17
C GLY A 370 8.55 -15.83 -13.04
N ARG A 371 9.42 -16.83 -13.08
CA ARG A 371 9.49 -17.91 -12.10
C ARG A 371 10.94 -18.22 -11.80
N LEU A 372 11.25 -18.39 -10.52
CA LEU A 372 12.59 -18.78 -10.11
C LEU A 372 12.84 -20.26 -10.43
N ALA A 373 14.04 -20.54 -10.90
CA ALA A 373 14.52 -21.90 -11.09
C ALA A 373 14.67 -22.62 -9.72
N PRO A 374 14.50 -23.95 -9.68
CA PRO A 374 14.88 -24.75 -8.50
C PRO A 374 16.35 -24.53 -8.14
N GLY A 375 16.66 -24.50 -6.84
CA GLY A 375 18.02 -24.28 -6.33
C GLY A 375 18.43 -22.81 -6.21
N THR A 376 17.58 -21.86 -6.63
CA THR A 376 17.81 -20.43 -6.40
C THR A 376 17.86 -20.14 -4.91
N ARG A 377 18.89 -19.44 -4.43
CA ARG A 377 19.02 -19.04 -3.04
C ARG A 377 17.84 -18.17 -2.59
N GLN A 378 17.35 -18.42 -1.38
CA GLN A 378 16.23 -17.70 -0.77
C GLN A 378 16.62 -17.14 0.60
N PRO A 379 15.97 -16.04 1.05
CA PRO A 379 16.19 -15.52 2.39
C PRO A 379 15.66 -16.49 3.46
N PRO A 380 16.23 -16.49 4.68
CA PRO A 380 15.80 -17.39 5.77
C PRO A 380 14.30 -17.35 6.07
N LEU A 381 13.66 -16.18 5.91
CA LEU A 381 12.23 -15.98 6.15
C LEU A 381 11.36 -16.95 5.34
N VAL A 382 11.77 -17.29 4.12
CA VAL A 382 10.99 -18.21 3.26
C VAL A 382 10.91 -19.61 3.88
N ALA A 383 12.04 -20.11 4.40
CA ALA A 383 12.10 -21.41 5.06
C ALA A 383 11.32 -21.40 6.39
N ASP A 384 11.49 -20.36 7.22
CA ASP A 384 10.77 -20.21 8.50
C ASP A 384 9.24 -20.18 8.30
N VAL A 385 8.75 -19.42 7.32
CA VAL A 385 7.32 -19.33 7.03
C VAL A 385 6.78 -20.66 6.49
N ALA A 386 7.50 -21.33 5.59
CA ALA A 386 7.10 -22.64 5.08
C ALA A 386 7.02 -23.68 6.21
N GLU A 387 7.98 -23.67 7.14
CA GLU A 387 7.98 -24.56 8.30
C GLU A 387 6.77 -24.34 9.21
N ARG A 388 6.49 -23.07 9.56
CA ARG A 388 5.35 -22.72 10.43
C ARG A 388 4.01 -23.05 9.80
N LEU A 389 3.83 -22.76 8.51
CA LEU A 389 2.59 -23.07 7.79
C LEU A 389 2.32 -24.57 7.75
N ARG A 390 3.35 -25.39 7.48
CA ARG A 390 3.23 -26.85 7.47
C ARG A 390 2.92 -27.41 8.86
N ALA A 391 3.62 -26.93 9.88
CA ALA A 391 3.41 -27.35 11.26
C ALA A 391 1.99 -27.03 11.76
N ALA A 392 1.38 -25.95 11.24
CA ALA A 392 0.03 -25.51 11.61
C ALA A 392 -1.09 -26.03 10.69
N ASP A 393 -0.77 -26.83 9.67
CA ASP A 393 -1.70 -27.20 8.58
C ASP A 393 -2.41 -25.98 7.95
N LEU A 394 -1.64 -24.93 7.64
CA LEU A 394 -2.13 -23.68 7.04
C LEU A 394 -1.52 -23.41 5.66
N GLU A 395 -0.95 -24.42 5.01
CA GLU A 395 -0.37 -24.25 3.66
C GLU A 395 -1.47 -23.86 2.65
N PRO A 396 -1.29 -22.76 1.88
CA PRO A 396 -2.28 -22.34 0.89
C PRO A 396 -2.45 -23.35 -0.26
N GLY A 397 -3.67 -23.87 -0.40
CA GLY A 397 -4.07 -24.76 -1.49
C GLY A 397 -4.54 -24.00 -2.75
N PRO A 398 -4.75 -24.71 -3.87
CA PRO A 398 -5.28 -24.11 -5.10
C PRO A 398 -6.73 -23.63 -4.97
N ALA A 399 -7.53 -24.29 -4.14
CA ALA A 399 -8.88 -23.86 -3.80
C ALA A 399 -8.85 -22.92 -2.59
N ARG A 400 -9.79 -21.98 -2.54
CA ARG A 400 -10.01 -21.13 -1.37
C ARG A 400 -10.41 -22.01 -0.19
N ARG A 401 -9.63 -21.98 0.89
CA ARG A 401 -9.93 -22.63 2.17
C ARG A 401 -10.31 -21.57 3.19
N SER A 402 -11.45 -21.76 3.85
CA SER A 402 -11.87 -20.94 4.99
C SER A 402 -11.43 -21.62 6.29
N ILE A 403 -10.78 -20.86 7.17
CA ILE A 403 -10.33 -21.29 8.50
C ILE A 403 -11.13 -20.48 9.51
N ASP A 404 -12.02 -21.16 10.22
CA ASP A 404 -12.67 -20.60 11.40
C ASP A 404 -11.76 -20.84 12.62
N LEU A 405 -11.54 -19.81 13.41
CA LEU A 405 -10.70 -19.82 14.61
C LEU A 405 -11.52 -19.36 15.81
N ASP A 406 -11.55 -20.17 16.86
CA ASP A 406 -12.12 -19.79 18.15
C ASP A 406 -10.98 -19.52 19.15
N TRP A 407 -10.84 -18.26 19.58
CA TRP A 407 -9.81 -17.90 20.56
C TRP A 407 -10.04 -18.52 21.95
N ALA A 408 -11.18 -19.14 22.22
CA ALA A 408 -11.34 -19.99 23.40
C ALA A 408 -10.42 -21.22 23.37
N GLU A 409 -10.12 -21.75 22.17
CA GLU A 409 -9.34 -22.97 21.98
C GLU A 409 -7.82 -22.66 21.88
N PRO A 410 -6.97 -23.21 22.77
CA PRO A 410 -5.53 -22.91 22.75
C PRO A 410 -4.83 -23.26 21.42
N GLY A 411 -5.26 -24.33 20.73
CA GLY A 411 -4.72 -24.72 19.44
C GLY A 411 -5.02 -23.72 18.32
N ASP A 412 -6.19 -23.09 18.36
CA ASP A 412 -6.56 -22.05 17.38
C ASP A 412 -5.86 -20.73 17.65
N ARG A 413 -5.52 -20.40 18.91
CA ARG A 413 -4.73 -19.19 19.22
C ARG A 413 -3.38 -19.18 18.51
N ALA A 414 -2.66 -20.31 18.54
CA ALA A 414 -1.36 -20.43 17.86
C ALA A 414 -1.49 -20.23 16.34
N ARG A 415 -2.56 -20.76 15.73
CA ARG A 415 -2.88 -20.60 14.31
C ARG A 415 -3.29 -19.16 13.98
N ALA A 416 -4.06 -18.52 14.86
CA ALA A 416 -4.46 -17.13 14.75
C ALA A 416 -3.24 -16.20 14.79
N HIS A 417 -2.34 -16.37 15.75
CA HIS A 417 -1.08 -15.60 15.82
C HIS A 417 -0.27 -15.70 14.53
N LEU A 418 -0.12 -16.92 13.98
CA LEU A 418 0.55 -17.15 12.71
C LEU A 418 -0.12 -16.37 11.56
N LEU A 419 -1.45 -16.44 11.43
CA LEU A 419 -2.18 -15.75 10.37
C LEU A 419 -2.14 -14.22 10.52
N HIS A 420 -2.21 -13.69 11.74
CA HIS A 420 -2.06 -12.26 12.01
C HIS A 420 -0.66 -11.75 11.65
N ARG A 421 0.40 -12.52 11.94
CA ARG A 421 1.77 -12.17 11.50
C ARG A 421 1.88 -12.12 9.98
N LEU A 422 1.29 -13.08 9.27
CA LEU A 422 1.29 -13.11 7.80
C LEU A 422 0.47 -11.95 7.21
N ALA A 423 -0.67 -11.62 7.83
CA ALA A 423 -1.51 -10.49 7.45
C ALA A 423 -0.79 -9.14 7.66
N LEU A 424 0.00 -8.99 8.74
CA LEU A 424 0.81 -7.79 8.99
C LEU A 424 1.85 -7.55 7.91
N LEU A 425 2.44 -8.62 7.37
CA LEU A 425 3.36 -8.54 6.25
C LEU A 425 2.67 -8.26 4.90
N GLY A 426 1.33 -8.31 4.85
CA GLY A 426 0.56 -8.03 3.64
C GLY A 426 0.73 -9.11 2.56
N LEU A 427 1.01 -10.35 2.95
CA LEU A 427 1.25 -11.44 2.00
C LEU A 427 -0.05 -11.79 1.24
N PRO A 428 0.02 -11.92 -0.11
CA PRO A 428 -1.18 -12.12 -0.91
C PRO A 428 -1.72 -13.54 -0.77
N GLY A 429 -3.04 -13.69 -0.88
CA GLY A 429 -3.70 -15.00 -0.72
C GLY A 429 -4.08 -15.34 0.72
N ILE A 430 -3.83 -14.44 1.68
CA ILE A 430 -4.34 -14.52 3.05
C ILE A 430 -5.22 -13.30 3.30
N ALA A 431 -6.45 -13.52 3.78
CA ALA A 431 -7.35 -12.43 4.13
C ALA A 431 -8.24 -12.81 5.31
N ARG A 432 -8.52 -11.85 6.20
CA ARG A 432 -9.50 -11.98 7.27
C ARG A 432 -10.87 -11.56 6.75
N GLU A 433 -11.91 -12.36 7.02
CA GLU A 433 -13.29 -12.10 6.59
C GLU A 433 -14.11 -11.45 7.70
N GLY A 434 -14.63 -10.24 7.42
CA GLY A 434 -15.62 -9.55 8.26
C GLY A 434 -15.08 -9.06 9.62
N PRO A 435 -15.92 -8.34 10.39
CA PRO A 435 -15.61 -7.99 11.78
C PRO A 435 -15.68 -9.24 12.67
N ASP A 436 -15.10 -9.16 13.88
CA ASP A 436 -15.19 -10.22 14.90
C ASP A 436 -16.64 -10.61 15.14
N ARG A 437 -16.95 -11.91 15.02
CA ARG A 437 -18.34 -12.40 15.12
C ARG A 437 -18.84 -12.58 16.55
N ALA A 438 -18.03 -12.23 17.55
CA ALA A 438 -18.33 -12.48 18.95
C ALA A 438 -18.31 -11.17 19.75
N GLU A 439 -19.51 -10.64 20.02
CA GLU A 439 -19.76 -9.82 21.21
C GLU A 439 -20.93 -10.46 21.97
N PRO A 440 -20.84 -10.68 23.31
CA PRO A 440 -19.69 -10.49 24.20
C PRO A 440 -18.92 -11.82 24.41
N GLY A 441 -17.64 -11.89 24.03
CA GLY A 441 -16.82 -13.10 24.23
C GLY A 441 -15.42 -13.01 23.60
N LEU A 442 -14.66 -14.10 23.67
CA LEU A 442 -13.40 -14.23 22.94
C LEU A 442 -13.64 -14.12 21.43
N PRO A 443 -12.67 -13.59 20.65
CA PRO A 443 -12.85 -13.43 19.23
C PRO A 443 -13.12 -14.75 18.52
N ARG A 444 -14.03 -14.71 17.55
CA ARG A 444 -14.20 -15.74 16.54
C ARG A 444 -13.90 -15.14 15.18
N GLU A 445 -12.81 -15.60 14.59
CA GLU A 445 -12.25 -15.05 13.37
C GLU A 445 -12.36 -16.05 12.23
N ARG A 446 -12.50 -15.53 11.02
CA ARG A 446 -12.42 -16.34 9.81
C ARG A 446 -11.34 -15.80 8.90
N PHE A 447 -10.45 -16.67 8.46
CA PHE A 447 -9.44 -16.37 7.45
C PHE A 447 -9.69 -17.18 6.18
N THR A 448 -9.41 -16.60 5.03
CA THR A 448 -9.30 -17.31 3.76
C THR A 448 -7.86 -17.44 3.35
N LEU A 449 -7.49 -18.66 2.93
CA LEU A 449 -6.19 -18.97 2.36
C LEU A 449 -6.38 -19.50 0.94
N VAL A 450 -5.60 -18.97 0.01
CA VAL A 450 -5.53 -19.42 -1.38
C VAL A 450 -4.12 -19.22 -1.91
N ARG A 451 -3.63 -20.18 -2.70
CA ARG A 451 -2.35 -20.06 -3.39
C ARG A 451 -2.37 -18.84 -4.31
N HIS A 452 -1.37 -17.97 -4.16
CA HIS A 452 -1.24 -16.76 -4.95
C HIS A 452 0.07 -16.76 -5.76
N PRO A 453 0.06 -16.37 -7.05
CA PRO A 453 1.25 -16.38 -7.89
C PRO A 453 2.36 -15.47 -7.35
N HIS A 454 2.01 -14.34 -6.75
CA HIS A 454 2.97 -13.38 -6.20
C HIS A 454 3.41 -13.66 -4.76
N TRP A 455 3.01 -14.80 -4.17
CA TRP A 455 3.36 -15.16 -2.79
C TRP A 455 4.87 -15.13 -2.54
N LEU A 456 5.64 -15.84 -3.38
CA LEU A 456 7.09 -15.96 -3.19
C LEU A 456 7.79 -14.61 -3.31
N GLY A 457 7.38 -13.78 -4.28
CA GLY A 457 7.93 -12.44 -4.47
C GLY A 457 7.70 -11.55 -3.24
N ALA A 458 6.45 -11.46 -2.78
CA ALA A 458 6.10 -10.69 -1.60
C ALA A 458 6.81 -11.19 -0.33
N LEU A 459 7.02 -12.51 -0.20
CA LEU A 459 7.70 -13.10 0.94
C LEU A 459 9.22 -12.82 0.93
N ILE A 460 9.86 -12.87 -0.24
CA ILE A 460 11.27 -12.47 -0.39
C ILE A 460 11.41 -10.97 -0.08
N GLU A 461 10.50 -10.13 -0.54
CA GLU A 461 10.52 -8.69 -0.22
C GLU A 461 10.33 -8.44 1.28
N ALA A 462 9.43 -9.19 1.95
CA ALA A 462 9.20 -9.08 3.38
C ALA A 462 10.44 -9.44 4.23
N SER A 463 11.44 -10.12 3.66
CA SER A 463 12.70 -10.46 4.34
C SER A 463 13.50 -9.24 4.80
N LEU A 464 13.24 -8.07 4.22
CA LEU A 464 13.80 -6.79 4.67
C LEU A 464 13.44 -6.48 6.14
N TRP A 465 12.30 -7.01 6.61
CA TRP A 465 11.82 -6.79 7.98
C TRP A 465 12.44 -7.77 8.98
N GLY A 466 12.91 -8.95 8.55
CA GLY A 466 13.52 -9.94 9.44
C GLY A 466 13.70 -11.32 8.81
N GLY A 467 14.60 -12.12 9.40
CA GLY A 467 14.87 -13.50 8.97
C GLY A 467 13.86 -14.53 9.45
N THR A 468 13.01 -14.19 10.41
CA THR A 468 11.89 -15.01 10.89
C THR A 468 10.60 -14.23 10.82
N LEU A 469 9.47 -14.93 10.76
CA LEU A 469 8.15 -14.31 10.67
C LEU A 469 7.85 -13.40 11.86
N GLU A 470 8.29 -13.79 13.06
CA GLU A 470 8.12 -13.01 14.28
C GLU A 470 8.91 -11.69 14.22
N MET A 471 10.20 -11.76 13.85
CA MET A 471 11.04 -10.57 13.68
C MET A 471 10.47 -9.63 12.61
N ALA A 472 10.03 -10.19 11.48
CA ALA A 472 9.49 -9.42 10.37
C ALA A 472 8.18 -8.71 10.76
N ALA A 473 7.26 -9.40 11.43
CA ALA A 473 6.00 -8.81 11.90
C ALA A 473 6.25 -7.71 12.96
N ALA A 474 7.15 -7.93 13.91
CA ALA A 474 7.52 -6.93 14.92
C ALA A 474 8.12 -5.68 14.28
N ALA A 475 9.13 -5.83 13.41
CA ALA A 475 9.77 -4.71 12.73
C ALA A 475 8.77 -3.91 11.85
N ARG A 476 7.79 -4.59 11.24
CA ARG A 476 6.74 -3.93 10.48
C ARG A 476 5.83 -3.05 11.35
N ILE A 477 5.51 -3.50 12.56
CA ILE A 477 4.75 -2.71 13.54
C ILE A 477 5.58 -1.52 14.01
N SER A 478 6.85 -1.73 14.40
CA SER A 478 7.73 -0.66 14.86
C SER A 478 7.90 0.43 13.81
N ALA A 479 8.12 0.07 12.53
CA ALA A 479 8.21 1.03 11.45
C ALA A 479 6.92 1.84 11.23
N ARG A 480 5.74 1.26 11.49
CA ARG A 480 4.47 1.99 11.44
C ARG A 480 4.33 2.96 12.60
N VAL A 481 4.80 2.59 13.80
CA VAL A 481 4.83 3.46 14.98
C VAL A 481 5.78 4.64 14.75
N GLU A 482 6.99 4.39 14.25
CA GLU A 482 7.98 5.45 13.97
C GLU A 482 7.54 6.43 12.88
N ALA A 483 6.67 6.00 11.95
CA ALA A 483 6.11 6.90 10.94
C ALA A 483 5.09 7.91 11.51
N ALA A 484 4.47 7.61 12.66
CA ALA A 484 3.46 8.46 13.31
C ALA A 484 3.48 8.27 14.85
N PRO A 485 4.58 8.68 15.51
CA PRO A 485 4.87 8.29 16.90
C PRO A 485 3.89 8.84 17.92
N ASP A 486 3.24 9.98 17.63
CA ASP A 486 2.30 10.66 18.53
C ASP A 486 0.82 10.35 18.21
N SER A 487 0.55 9.52 17.19
CA SER A 487 -0.83 9.23 16.79
C SER A 487 -1.44 8.13 17.65
N LEU A 488 -2.37 8.50 18.52
CA LEU A 488 -3.06 7.55 19.41
C LEU A 488 -3.79 6.42 18.65
N ALA A 489 -4.28 6.71 17.45
CA ALA A 489 -4.87 5.71 16.56
C ALA A 489 -3.85 4.69 16.05
N VAL A 490 -2.67 5.15 15.61
CA VAL A 490 -1.57 4.27 15.15
C VAL A 490 -1.03 3.43 16.31
N LEU A 491 -0.81 4.06 17.46
CA LEU A 491 -0.31 3.38 18.66
C LEU A 491 -1.29 2.31 19.17
N THR A 492 -2.60 2.61 19.20
CA THR A 492 -3.62 1.63 19.63
C THR A 492 -3.78 0.50 18.60
N GLY A 493 -3.69 0.82 17.32
CA GLY A 493 -3.65 -0.19 16.25
C GLY A 493 -2.43 -1.10 16.37
N ALA A 494 -1.25 -0.54 16.67
CA ALA A 494 -0.03 -1.30 16.91
C ALA A 494 -0.13 -2.22 18.14
N LEU A 495 -0.73 -1.75 19.24
CA LEU A 495 -1.02 -2.58 20.41
C LEU A 495 -1.93 -3.76 20.05
N SER A 496 -3.04 -3.49 19.35
CA SER A 496 -3.96 -4.53 18.90
C SER A 496 -3.24 -5.56 18.03
N ASP A 497 -2.55 -5.11 16.99
CA ASP A 497 -1.85 -5.98 16.05
C ASP A 497 -0.76 -6.82 16.72
N ALA A 498 0.00 -6.24 17.67
CA ALA A 498 1.02 -6.97 18.41
C ALA A 498 0.41 -8.09 19.26
N LEU A 499 -0.71 -7.83 19.94
CA LEU A 499 -1.42 -8.83 20.74
C LEU A 499 -2.00 -9.96 19.88
N PHE A 500 -2.72 -9.61 18.80
CA PHE A 500 -3.27 -10.59 17.88
C PHE A 500 -2.19 -11.40 17.16
N ALA A 501 -1.03 -10.80 16.87
CA ALA A 501 0.13 -11.48 16.33
C ALA A 501 0.95 -12.24 17.39
N GLY A 502 0.58 -12.19 18.67
CA GLY A 502 1.31 -12.88 19.74
C GLY A 502 2.76 -12.40 19.86
N LEU A 503 2.97 -11.09 19.70
CA LEU A 503 4.27 -10.43 19.81
C LEU A 503 4.42 -9.79 21.19
N THR A 504 5.64 -9.77 21.70
CA THR A 504 5.95 -9.11 22.97
C THR A 504 5.73 -7.60 22.84
N LEU A 505 5.01 -7.01 23.79
CA LEU A 505 4.83 -5.56 23.85
C LEU A 505 6.12 -4.91 24.34
N GLU A 506 6.70 -4.04 23.52
CA GLU A 506 7.85 -3.24 23.91
C GLU A 506 7.45 -2.15 24.91
N GLY A 507 8.36 -1.85 25.86
CA GLY A 507 8.13 -0.83 26.89
C GLY A 507 7.88 0.57 26.29
N ASP A 508 8.53 0.89 25.18
CA ASP A 508 8.39 2.18 24.50
C ASP A 508 6.98 2.41 23.94
N LEU A 509 6.38 1.41 23.26
CA LEU A 509 5.00 1.51 22.76
C LEU A 509 4.01 1.81 23.89
N LEU A 510 4.13 1.09 25.00
CA LEU A 510 3.27 1.28 26.18
C LEU A 510 3.49 2.64 26.84
N ALA A 511 4.73 3.12 26.88
CA ALA A 511 5.07 4.45 27.40
C ALA A 511 4.47 5.56 26.52
N ARG A 512 4.63 5.47 25.19
CA ARG A 512 4.04 6.41 24.22
C ARG A 512 2.51 6.41 24.29
N LEU A 513 1.87 5.25 24.41
CA LEU A 513 0.43 5.15 24.61
C LEU A 513 -0.01 5.83 25.91
N SER A 514 0.68 5.57 27.01
CA SER A 514 0.35 6.17 28.31
C SER A 514 0.50 7.69 28.27
N ALA A 515 1.58 8.20 27.67
CA ALA A 515 1.82 9.63 27.49
C ALA A 515 0.78 10.26 26.55
N GLY A 516 0.47 9.61 25.43
CA GLY A 516 -0.54 10.05 24.47
C GLY A 516 -1.93 10.13 25.09
N ILE A 517 -2.33 9.14 25.90
CA ILE A 517 -3.58 9.18 26.67
C ILE A 517 -3.56 10.35 27.65
N ALA A 518 -2.48 10.52 28.42
CA ALA A 518 -2.37 11.59 29.40
C ALA A 518 -2.45 12.99 28.79
N ALA A 519 -1.92 13.18 27.57
CA ALA A 519 -1.92 14.44 26.84
C ALA A 519 -3.16 14.66 25.93
N ALA A 520 -3.97 13.62 25.67
CA ALA A 520 -5.05 13.68 24.69
C ALA A 520 -6.15 14.70 25.07
N HIS A 521 -6.41 15.68 24.21
CA HIS A 521 -7.53 16.63 24.36
C HIS A 521 -8.70 16.31 23.42
N ASP A 522 -8.44 15.61 22.32
CA ASP A 522 -9.48 15.12 21.41
C ASP A 522 -10.21 13.93 22.02
N VAL A 523 -11.46 14.17 22.43
CA VAL A 523 -12.33 13.18 23.06
C VAL A 523 -12.67 12.03 22.11
N ALA A 524 -12.82 12.30 20.82
CA ALA A 524 -13.19 11.29 19.85
C ALA A 524 -12.02 10.33 19.60
N ALA A 525 -10.81 10.86 19.42
CA ALA A 525 -9.60 10.05 19.32
C ALA A 525 -9.34 9.22 20.58
N LEU A 526 -9.50 9.84 21.76
CA LEU A 526 -9.37 9.15 23.06
C LEU A 526 -10.45 8.07 23.24
N GLY A 527 -11.68 8.33 22.82
CA GLY A 527 -12.78 7.37 22.87
C GLY A 527 -12.57 6.18 21.95
N ALA A 528 -12.10 6.40 20.72
CA ALA A 528 -11.77 5.32 19.78
C ALA A 528 -10.62 4.44 20.30
N ALA A 529 -9.55 5.07 20.82
CA ALA A 529 -8.45 4.36 21.45
C ALA A 529 -8.91 3.58 22.69
N GLY A 530 -9.71 4.22 23.54
CA GLY A 530 -10.28 3.63 24.74
C GLY A 530 -11.13 2.40 24.44
N ALA A 531 -12.05 2.49 23.48
CA ALA A 531 -12.84 1.34 23.05
C ALA A 531 -11.96 0.17 22.58
N GLY A 532 -10.84 0.47 21.90
CA GLY A 532 -9.84 -0.52 21.51
C GLY A 532 -9.17 -1.21 22.71
N ILE A 533 -8.63 -0.42 23.62
CA ILE A 533 -7.91 -0.91 24.80
C ILE A 533 -8.83 -1.72 25.73
N VAL A 534 -10.04 -1.23 25.97
CA VAL A 534 -11.05 -1.92 26.79
C VAL A 534 -11.44 -3.26 26.18
N ARG A 535 -11.68 -3.30 24.87
CA ARG A 535 -11.95 -4.56 24.15
C ARG A 535 -10.80 -5.55 24.28
N LEU A 536 -9.56 -5.10 24.08
CA LEU A 536 -8.38 -5.95 24.23
C LEU A 536 -8.25 -6.49 25.66
N TYR A 537 -8.55 -5.68 26.67
CA TYR A 537 -8.58 -6.12 28.06
C TYR A 537 -9.66 -7.20 28.30
N ARG A 538 -10.87 -7.01 27.74
CA ARG A 538 -12.02 -7.92 27.90
C ARG A 538 -11.79 -9.30 27.28
N PHE A 539 -10.86 -9.42 26.33
CA PHE A 539 -10.43 -10.73 25.84
C PHE A 539 -9.67 -11.57 26.88
N GLY A 540 -9.36 -11.01 28.05
CA GLY A 540 -8.98 -11.78 29.24
C GLY A 540 -7.80 -12.72 29.00
N ASP A 541 -8.03 -14.02 29.19
CA ASP A 541 -7.00 -15.06 29.12
C ASP A 541 -6.34 -15.20 27.73
N ALA A 542 -6.96 -14.70 26.66
CA ALA A 542 -6.30 -14.67 25.35
C ALA A 542 -5.01 -13.83 25.36
N PHE A 543 -4.96 -12.79 26.19
CA PHE A 543 -3.83 -11.86 26.32
C PHE A 543 -3.30 -11.77 27.76
N ALA A 544 -3.37 -12.88 28.51
CA ALA A 544 -2.99 -12.95 29.92
C ALA A 544 -1.61 -12.31 30.25
N PRO A 545 -0.53 -12.50 29.46
CA PRO A 545 0.76 -11.87 29.75
C PRO A 545 0.73 -10.33 29.71
N SER A 546 -0.15 -9.75 28.89
CA SER A 546 -0.26 -8.30 28.69
C SER A 546 -1.36 -7.64 29.51
N ARG A 547 -2.18 -8.42 30.22
CA ARG A 547 -3.28 -7.93 31.07
C ARG A 547 -2.86 -6.83 32.05
N PRO A 548 -1.72 -6.94 32.78
CA PRO A 548 -1.29 -5.88 33.70
C PRO A 548 -0.99 -4.55 32.99
N ALA A 549 -0.44 -4.59 31.77
CA ALA A 549 -0.19 -3.39 30.98
C ALA A 549 -1.49 -2.77 30.46
N LEU A 550 -2.40 -3.59 29.95
CA LEU A 550 -3.73 -3.16 29.53
C LEU A 550 -4.53 -2.56 30.70
N ALA A 551 -4.42 -3.14 31.90
CA ALA A 551 -5.04 -2.60 33.13
C ALA A 551 -4.59 -1.17 33.41
N ARG A 552 -3.27 -0.90 33.34
CA ARG A 552 -2.71 0.44 33.55
C ARG A 552 -3.21 1.44 32.51
N LEU A 553 -3.29 1.04 31.24
CA LEU A 553 -3.84 1.88 30.17
C LEU A 553 -5.33 2.17 30.39
N CYS A 554 -6.12 1.18 30.85
CA CYS A 554 -7.52 1.37 31.20
C CYS A 554 -7.71 2.35 32.37
N ALA A 555 -6.88 2.25 33.42
CA ALA A 555 -6.90 3.19 34.53
C ALA A 555 -6.50 4.61 34.10
N ALA A 556 -5.46 4.74 33.27
CA ALA A 556 -5.04 6.02 32.71
C ALA A 556 -6.12 6.65 31.81
N LEU A 557 -6.81 5.84 31.00
CA LEU A 557 -7.95 6.26 30.19
C LEU A 557 -9.08 6.82 31.06
N ALA A 558 -9.49 6.09 32.10
CA ALA A 558 -10.55 6.52 33.01
C ALA A 558 -10.16 7.81 33.76
N ALA A 559 -8.92 7.90 34.22
CA ALA A 559 -8.39 9.11 34.85
C ALA A 559 -8.40 10.31 33.89
N ARG A 560 -7.96 10.12 32.63
CA ARG A 560 -7.99 11.20 31.62
C ARG A 560 -9.42 11.62 31.28
N ALA A 561 -10.32 10.65 31.11
CA ALA A 561 -11.72 10.91 30.78
C ALA A 561 -12.39 11.80 31.84
N LEU A 562 -12.06 11.64 33.13
CA LEU A 562 -12.55 12.48 34.22
C LEU A 562 -12.32 13.98 33.92
N PHE A 563 -11.11 14.35 33.51
CA PHE A 563 -10.73 15.74 33.25
C PHE A 563 -11.27 16.24 31.92
N VAL A 564 -11.13 15.46 30.85
CA VAL A 564 -11.50 15.93 29.50
C VAL A 564 -13.01 16.10 29.38
N VAL A 565 -13.80 15.17 29.92
CA VAL A 565 -15.27 15.24 29.87
C VAL A 565 -15.82 16.44 30.64
N GLU A 566 -15.19 16.81 31.76
CA GLU A 566 -15.64 17.94 32.57
C GLU A 566 -15.55 19.29 31.82
N GLY A 567 -14.57 19.42 30.91
CA GLY A 567 -14.35 20.62 30.10
C GLY A 567 -15.24 20.75 28.86
N ILE A 568 -16.03 19.74 28.50
CA ILE A 568 -16.80 19.75 27.25
C ILE A 568 -17.98 20.73 27.35
N ARG A 569 -18.02 21.71 26.45
CA ARG A 569 -19.13 22.67 26.30
C ARG A 569 -19.73 22.68 24.89
N GLU A 570 -18.97 22.28 23.88
CA GLU A 570 -19.48 22.27 22.50
C GLU A 570 -20.34 21.04 22.19
N PRO A 571 -21.49 21.21 21.49
CA PRO A 571 -22.36 20.11 21.09
C PRO A 571 -21.68 18.98 20.33
N ARG A 572 -20.82 19.31 19.36
CA ARG A 572 -20.09 18.31 18.54
C ARG A 572 -19.14 17.46 19.39
N ALA A 573 -18.40 18.09 20.30
CA ALA A 573 -17.54 17.39 21.25
C ALA A 573 -18.36 16.52 22.23
N GLY A 574 -19.58 16.94 22.59
CA GLY A 574 -20.52 16.15 23.38
C GLY A 574 -20.93 14.84 22.70
N LEU A 575 -21.20 14.86 21.39
CA LEU A 575 -21.42 13.63 20.60
C LEU A 575 -20.14 12.79 20.50
N GLY A 576 -19.00 13.43 20.25
CA GLY A 576 -17.69 12.78 20.21
C GLY A 576 -17.26 12.12 21.53
N ALA A 577 -17.88 12.50 22.66
CA ALA A 577 -17.62 11.92 23.98
C ALA A 577 -18.31 10.57 24.23
N ILE A 578 -19.32 10.22 23.44
CA ILE A 578 -20.12 9.00 23.64
C ILE A 578 -19.22 7.74 23.63
N PRO A 579 -18.32 7.51 22.65
CA PRO A 579 -17.44 6.33 22.66
C PRO A 579 -16.52 6.26 23.87
N LEU A 580 -16.02 7.40 24.36
CA LEU A 580 -15.18 7.45 25.56
C LEU A 580 -15.97 7.06 26.82
N LEU A 581 -17.17 7.63 26.99
CA LEU A 581 -18.03 7.28 28.11
C LEU A 581 -18.51 5.83 28.04
N LEU A 582 -18.73 5.29 26.84
CA LEU A 582 -19.02 3.87 26.63
C LEU A 582 -17.87 2.98 27.11
N ALA A 583 -16.66 3.29 26.68
CA ALA A 583 -15.47 2.55 27.12
C ALA A 583 -15.30 2.61 28.64
N CYS A 584 -15.48 3.79 29.25
CA CYS A 584 -15.45 3.92 30.71
C CYS A 584 -16.59 3.13 31.39
N ARG A 585 -17.82 3.17 30.85
CA ARG A 585 -18.96 2.41 31.41
C ARG A 585 -18.62 0.93 31.46
N ASP A 586 -18.13 0.38 30.35
CA ASP A 586 -17.78 -1.03 30.25
C ASP A 586 -16.66 -1.39 31.24
N LEU A 587 -15.65 -0.51 31.38
CA LEU A 587 -14.61 -0.66 32.41
C LEU A 587 -15.19 -0.72 33.83
N PHE A 588 -16.05 0.23 34.21
CA PHE A 588 -16.57 0.30 35.57
C PHE A 588 -17.58 -0.81 35.88
N ARG A 589 -18.38 -1.26 34.90
CA ARG A 589 -19.38 -2.33 35.04
C ARG A 589 -18.76 -3.71 35.08
N GLU A 590 -17.89 -4.02 34.12
CA GLU A 590 -17.45 -5.38 33.86
C GLU A 590 -16.09 -5.70 34.50
N VAL A 591 -15.27 -4.67 34.74
CA VAL A 591 -13.84 -4.84 35.05
C VAL A 591 -13.39 -4.11 36.32
N GLY A 592 -14.29 -3.32 36.92
CA GLY A 592 -13.97 -2.36 37.96
C GLY A 592 -13.24 -2.93 39.18
N ALA A 593 -13.52 -4.18 39.54
CA ALA A 593 -12.91 -4.85 40.69
C ALA A 593 -11.52 -5.46 40.39
N GLU A 594 -11.19 -5.66 39.11
CA GLU A 594 -9.96 -6.36 38.68
C GLU A 594 -8.82 -5.40 38.29
N VAL A 595 -9.13 -4.12 38.05
CA VAL A 595 -8.15 -3.09 37.66
C VAL A 595 -7.81 -2.22 38.86
N ALA A 596 -6.55 -2.31 39.32
CA ALA A 596 -6.04 -1.48 40.40
C ALA A 596 -6.21 0.03 40.12
N GLY A 597 -6.68 0.79 41.11
CA GLY A 597 -6.91 2.24 41.03
C GLY A 597 -8.20 2.65 40.31
N LEU A 598 -8.90 1.74 39.63
CA LEU A 598 -10.16 2.08 38.95
C LEU A 598 -11.32 2.28 39.96
N ASP A 599 -11.36 1.49 41.03
CA ASP A 599 -12.38 1.62 42.08
C ASP A 599 -12.37 3.01 42.75
N GLU A 600 -11.17 3.53 43.02
CA GLU A 600 -10.95 4.87 43.59
C GLU A 600 -11.48 5.99 42.68
N LEU A 601 -11.47 5.77 41.36
CA LEU A 601 -12.00 6.72 40.38
C LEU A 601 -13.53 6.68 40.28
N ARG A 602 -14.20 5.60 40.74
CA ARG A 602 -15.66 5.45 40.56
C ARG A 602 -16.44 6.59 41.21
N GLY A 603 -16.10 6.96 42.44
CA GLY A 603 -16.73 8.06 43.17
C GLY A 603 -16.55 9.43 42.48
N PRO A 604 -15.31 9.87 42.22
CA PRO A 604 -15.02 11.09 41.47
C PRO A 604 -15.71 11.14 40.09
N PHE A 605 -15.72 10.04 39.35
CA PHE A 605 -16.34 9.95 38.02
C PHE A 605 -17.87 10.12 38.10
N ALA A 606 -18.52 9.42 39.04
CA ALA A 606 -19.96 9.56 39.28
C ALA A 606 -20.34 10.98 39.72
N ALA A 607 -19.51 11.62 40.55
CA ALA A 607 -19.71 13.00 40.98
C ALA A 607 -19.56 13.99 39.80
N MET A 608 -18.54 13.82 38.95
CA MET A 608 -18.34 14.62 37.73
C MET A 608 -19.55 14.52 36.79
N LEU A 609 -20.01 13.29 36.49
CA LEU A 609 -21.19 13.09 35.65
C LEU A 609 -22.46 13.68 36.28
N GLY A 610 -22.58 13.62 37.61
CA GLY A 610 -23.64 14.30 38.35
C GLY A 610 -23.63 15.82 38.15
N ARG A 611 -22.45 16.46 38.23
CA ARG A 611 -22.30 17.89 37.95
C ARG A 611 -22.66 18.22 36.50
N ARG A 612 -22.18 17.45 35.52
CA ARG A 612 -22.53 17.66 34.10
C ARG A 612 -24.02 17.52 33.85
N LEU A 613 -24.68 16.54 34.46
CA LEU A 613 -26.12 16.36 34.33
C LEU A 613 -26.92 17.53 34.95
N ALA A 614 -26.43 18.10 36.07
CA ALA A 614 -27.07 19.24 36.72
C ALA A 614 -26.83 20.58 35.99
N ASP A 615 -25.69 20.75 35.32
CA ASP A 615 -25.31 21.98 34.62
C ASP A 615 -26.21 22.25 33.39
N PRO A 616 -26.94 23.40 33.34
CA PRO A 616 -27.71 23.88 32.19
C PRO A 616 -26.96 23.87 30.85
N GLU A 617 -25.68 24.23 30.88
CA GLU A 617 -24.84 24.46 29.70
C GLU A 617 -24.19 23.17 29.16
N THR A 618 -24.52 22.01 29.73
CA THR A 618 -24.02 20.73 29.23
C THR A 618 -24.67 20.38 27.89
N PRO A 619 -23.87 20.03 26.86
CA PRO A 619 -24.39 19.51 25.60
C PRO A 619 -25.41 18.38 25.79
N PRO A 620 -26.54 18.37 25.07
CA PRO A 620 -27.58 17.36 25.24
C PRO A 620 -27.05 15.93 25.16
N ALA A 621 -26.22 15.60 24.16
CA ALA A 621 -25.60 14.29 24.02
C ALA A 621 -24.75 13.86 25.21
N LEU A 622 -23.98 14.79 25.78
CA LEU A 622 -23.17 14.51 26.95
C LEU A 622 -24.04 14.32 28.21
N ALA A 623 -25.08 15.14 28.38
CA ALA A 623 -26.03 14.99 29.48
C ALA A 623 -26.76 13.64 29.41
N GLY A 624 -27.17 13.22 28.20
CA GLY A 624 -27.76 11.92 27.94
C GLY A 624 -26.79 10.78 28.27
N ALA A 625 -25.55 10.86 27.79
CA ALA A 625 -24.51 9.86 28.09
C ALA A 625 -24.18 9.80 29.58
N ALA A 626 -24.14 10.93 30.29
CA ALA A 626 -23.94 10.99 31.73
C ALA A 626 -25.07 10.33 32.51
N LEU A 627 -26.33 10.58 32.12
CA LEU A 627 -27.49 9.89 32.69
C LEU A 627 -27.44 8.38 32.41
N GLY A 628 -27.20 8.01 31.16
CA GLY A 628 -27.12 6.60 30.75
C GLY A 628 -26.02 5.85 31.50
N PHE A 629 -24.83 6.44 31.64
CA PHE A 629 -23.75 5.86 32.42
C PHE A 629 -24.18 5.61 33.88
N ARG A 630 -24.84 6.59 34.52
CA ARG A 630 -25.30 6.43 35.90
C ARG A 630 -26.38 5.36 36.04
N VAL A 631 -27.28 5.23 35.07
CA VAL A 631 -28.28 4.16 35.02
C VAL A 631 -27.59 2.80 34.90
N ALA A 632 -26.72 2.65 33.90
CA ALA A 632 -26.00 1.42 33.60
C ALA A 632 -25.08 0.94 34.74
N CYS A 633 -24.51 1.87 35.52
CA CYS A 633 -23.66 1.57 36.67
C CYS A 633 -24.44 1.51 38.01
N GLY A 634 -25.78 1.57 38.01
CA GLY A 634 -26.60 1.49 39.23
C GLY A 634 -26.47 2.70 40.18
N ALA A 635 -25.95 3.83 39.70
CA ALA A 635 -25.74 5.07 40.46
C ALA A 635 -26.87 6.11 40.27
N ALA A 636 -27.92 5.77 39.52
CA ALA A 636 -29.16 6.52 39.47
C ALA A 636 -30.04 6.10 40.66
N GLY A 637 -30.48 7.05 41.48
CA GLY A 637 -31.54 6.79 42.45
C GLY A 637 -32.77 6.29 41.71
N SER A 638 -33.48 5.32 42.29
CA SER A 638 -34.63 4.61 41.71
C SER A 638 -35.88 5.48 41.49
N ASP A 639 -35.74 6.80 41.37
CA ASP A 639 -36.82 7.78 41.27
C ASP A 639 -37.19 8.07 39.80
N PRO A 640 -38.33 7.53 39.31
CA PRO A 640 -38.79 7.74 37.95
C PRO A 640 -39.15 9.20 37.67
N GLU A 641 -39.59 9.97 38.66
CA GLU A 641 -40.01 11.37 38.50
C GLU A 641 -38.80 12.28 38.21
N ALA A 642 -37.66 12.01 38.85
CA ALA A 642 -36.42 12.69 38.55
C ALA A 642 -35.89 12.35 37.14
N ALA A 643 -36.13 11.15 36.62
CA ALA A 643 -35.78 10.79 35.23
C ALA A 643 -36.68 11.52 34.23
N LEU A 644 -37.98 11.61 34.52
CA LEU A 644 -38.98 12.33 33.71
C LEU A 644 -38.71 13.84 33.64
N SER A 645 -38.39 14.46 34.78
CA SER A 645 -38.02 15.87 34.86
C SER A 645 -36.79 16.20 33.99
N ARG A 646 -35.81 15.29 33.95
CA ARG A 646 -34.61 15.44 33.10
C ARG A 646 -34.91 15.24 31.62
N LEU A 647 -35.78 14.29 31.25
CA LEU A 647 -36.24 14.11 29.88
C LEU A 647 -36.98 15.34 29.36
N ARG A 648 -37.86 15.94 30.18
CA ARG A 648 -38.59 17.17 29.84
C ARG A 648 -37.65 18.35 29.60
N ARG A 649 -36.55 18.46 30.37
CA ARG A 649 -35.53 19.50 30.18
C ARG A 649 -34.92 19.50 28.77
N PHE A 650 -34.76 18.33 28.16
CA PHE A 650 -34.24 18.19 26.79
C PHE A 650 -35.35 17.88 25.77
N GLY A 651 -36.62 18.11 26.12
CA GLY A 651 -37.78 17.78 25.29
C GLY A 651 -38.03 18.70 24.10
N LEU A 652 -37.09 19.58 23.76
CA LEU A 652 -37.21 20.46 22.60
C LEU A 652 -36.77 19.71 21.32
N PRO A 653 -37.37 20.02 20.15
CA PRO A 653 -37.04 19.37 18.88
C PRO A 653 -35.54 19.38 18.53
N ALA A 654 -34.84 20.47 18.88
CA ALA A 654 -33.42 20.64 18.57
C ALA A 654 -32.47 19.85 19.48
N THR A 655 -32.93 19.36 20.65
CA THR A 655 -32.04 18.80 21.69
C THR A 655 -32.39 17.38 22.09
N LEU A 656 -33.64 16.94 21.90
CA LEU A 656 -34.09 15.61 22.34
C LEU A 656 -33.32 14.49 21.67
N GLY A 657 -33.13 14.53 20.35
CA GLY A 657 -32.44 13.47 19.62
C GLY A 657 -30.99 13.27 20.07
N ASP A 658 -30.25 14.36 20.26
CA ASP A 658 -28.86 14.28 20.73
C ASP A 658 -28.78 13.74 22.17
N PHE A 659 -29.67 14.21 23.06
CA PHE A 659 -29.78 13.66 24.41
C PHE A 659 -30.08 12.16 24.41
N LEU A 660 -31.05 11.73 23.61
CA LEU A 660 -31.39 10.32 23.47
C LEU A 660 -30.24 9.51 22.87
N ALA A 661 -29.44 10.09 21.96
CA ALA A 661 -28.29 9.39 21.39
C ALA A 661 -27.25 9.03 22.46
N GLY A 662 -26.92 9.95 23.36
CA GLY A 662 -26.04 9.64 24.49
C GLY A 662 -26.67 8.66 25.48
N LEU A 663 -27.95 8.85 25.79
CA LEU A 663 -28.67 8.02 26.75
C LEU A 663 -28.78 6.56 26.28
N PHE A 664 -29.23 6.35 25.04
CA PHE A 664 -29.40 5.02 24.45
C PHE A 664 -28.07 4.33 24.19
N ALA A 665 -27.03 5.05 23.78
CA ALA A 665 -25.70 4.47 23.67
C ALA A 665 -25.29 3.80 24.99
N LEU A 666 -25.45 4.51 26.11
CA LEU A 666 -24.93 4.08 27.41
C LEU A 666 -25.86 3.15 28.20
N ALA A 667 -27.17 3.18 27.98
CA ALA A 667 -28.14 2.45 28.82
C ALA A 667 -29.32 1.85 28.03
N ARG A 668 -29.14 1.46 26.77
CA ARG A 668 -30.22 0.87 25.96
C ARG A 668 -30.94 -0.30 26.63
N GLU A 669 -30.20 -1.16 27.34
CA GLU A 669 -30.74 -2.39 27.95
C GLU A 669 -31.67 -2.05 29.11
N GLU A 670 -31.27 -1.07 29.92
CA GLU A 670 -32.00 -0.59 31.09
C GLU A 670 -33.17 0.33 30.70
N ILE A 671 -33.09 1.00 29.54
CA ILE A 671 -34.05 2.02 29.08
C ILE A 671 -35.11 1.46 28.13
N ALA A 672 -34.94 0.23 27.63
CA ALA A 672 -35.96 -0.48 26.85
C ALA A 672 -37.29 -0.71 27.61
N ALA A 673 -37.39 -0.30 28.89
CA ALA A 673 -38.61 -0.26 29.67
C ALA A 673 -39.66 0.72 29.09
N ASP A 674 -40.92 0.28 29.12
CA ASP A 674 -42.10 0.95 28.53
C ASP A 674 -42.24 2.43 28.93
N ALA A 675 -42.00 2.77 30.21
CA ALA A 675 -42.25 4.09 30.78
C ALA A 675 -41.39 5.24 30.19
N THR A 676 -40.12 4.99 29.84
CA THR A 676 -39.25 6.00 29.23
C THR A 676 -39.66 6.27 27.79
N LEU A 677 -40.01 5.21 27.06
CA LEU A 677 -40.50 5.29 25.68
C LEU A 677 -41.83 6.02 25.58
N ALA A 678 -42.76 5.77 26.51
CA ALA A 678 -44.03 6.50 26.59
C ALA A 678 -43.84 8.01 26.80
N SER A 679 -42.80 8.40 27.53
CA SER A 679 -42.48 9.81 27.79
C SER A 679 -41.88 10.50 26.57
N VAL A 680 -41.01 9.80 25.82
CA VAL A 680 -40.51 10.28 24.53
C VAL A 680 -41.65 10.40 23.52
N GLU A 681 -42.55 9.42 23.47
CA GLU A 681 -43.74 9.42 22.62
C GLU A 681 -44.62 10.65 22.90
N GLY A 682 -44.93 10.93 24.17
CA GLY A 682 -45.73 12.09 24.56
C GLY A 682 -45.08 13.43 24.19
N LEU A 683 -43.75 13.54 24.26
CA LEU A 683 -43.02 14.73 23.82
C LEU A 683 -43.07 14.92 22.30
N VAL A 684 -42.84 13.83 21.55
CA VAL A 684 -42.87 13.86 20.07
C VAL A 684 -44.28 14.11 19.54
N ALA A 685 -45.31 13.54 20.17
CA ALA A 685 -46.71 13.72 19.78
C ALA A 685 -47.21 15.16 20.01
N ALA A 686 -46.54 15.94 20.86
CA ALA A 686 -46.86 17.33 21.12
C ALA A 686 -46.25 18.30 20.08
N TRP A 687 -45.37 17.82 19.19
CA TRP A 687 -44.73 18.64 18.16
C TRP A 687 -45.57 18.74 16.88
N GLY A 688 -45.49 19.87 16.19
CA GLY A 688 -45.99 20.01 14.81
C GLY A 688 -45.02 19.41 13.78
N ASP A 689 -45.48 19.31 12.53
CA ASP A 689 -44.74 18.69 11.43
C ASP A 689 -43.33 19.27 11.21
N GLU A 690 -43.18 20.60 11.25
CA GLU A 690 -41.88 21.27 11.05
C GLU A 690 -40.86 20.93 12.16
N ASP A 691 -41.34 20.89 13.41
CA ASP A 691 -40.52 20.58 14.57
C ASP A 691 -40.09 19.11 14.55
N PHE A 692 -41.00 18.21 14.18
CA PHE A 692 -40.66 16.80 13.97
C PHE A 692 -39.60 16.62 12.88
N LEU A 693 -39.75 17.28 11.72
CA LEU A 693 -38.78 17.22 10.63
C LEU A 693 -37.40 17.76 11.05
N ARG A 694 -37.36 18.81 11.89
CA ARG A 694 -36.11 19.35 12.45
C ARG A 694 -35.42 18.34 13.39
N ALA A 695 -36.19 17.62 14.21
CA ALA A 695 -35.67 16.63 15.17
C ALA A 695 -35.29 15.28 14.53
N LEU A 696 -35.85 14.98 13.35
CA LEU A 696 -35.78 13.66 12.72
C LEU A 696 -34.34 13.12 12.54
N PRO A 697 -33.33 13.90 12.08
CA PRO A 697 -31.98 13.37 11.89
C PRO A 697 -31.33 12.88 13.19
N SER A 698 -31.41 13.66 14.28
CA SER A 698 -30.81 13.30 15.56
C SER A 698 -31.57 12.19 16.27
N LEU A 699 -32.90 12.13 16.11
CA LEU A 699 -33.70 10.98 16.55
C LEU A 699 -33.30 9.69 15.83
N ARG A 700 -33.12 9.73 14.51
CA ARG A 700 -32.66 8.55 13.75
C ARG A 700 -31.29 8.08 14.20
N MET A 701 -30.38 9.01 14.48
CA MET A 701 -29.06 8.71 15.06
C MET A 701 -29.20 8.04 16.43
N ALA A 702 -30.09 8.55 17.30
CA ALA A 702 -30.32 7.96 18.61
C ALA A 702 -30.82 6.51 18.53
N PHE A 703 -31.81 6.25 17.66
CA PHE A 703 -32.36 4.90 17.49
C PHE A 703 -31.43 3.93 16.74
N ALA A 704 -30.32 4.41 16.15
CA ALA A 704 -29.34 3.56 15.49
C ALA A 704 -28.56 2.68 16.48
N TRP A 705 -28.51 3.05 17.77
CA TRP A 705 -27.87 2.26 18.84
C TRP A 705 -28.62 0.96 19.17
N PHE A 706 -29.88 0.83 18.77
CA PHE A 706 -30.67 -0.38 18.95
C PHE A 706 -30.47 -1.34 17.76
N PRO A 707 -30.09 -2.60 18.00
CA PRO A 707 -30.16 -3.66 17.01
C PRO A 707 -31.55 -3.79 16.38
N PRO A 708 -31.68 -4.38 15.16
CA PRO A 708 -32.97 -4.50 14.46
C PRO A 708 -34.09 -5.14 15.31
N ARG A 709 -33.77 -6.18 16.09
CA ARG A 709 -34.72 -6.87 16.97
C ARG A 709 -35.22 -6.00 18.13
N GLU A 710 -34.35 -5.15 18.67
CA GLU A 710 -34.74 -4.24 19.75
C GLU A 710 -35.62 -3.11 19.21
N ARG A 711 -35.31 -2.59 18.00
CA ARG A 711 -36.18 -1.62 17.32
C ARG A 711 -37.58 -2.17 17.06
N GLU A 712 -37.68 -3.43 16.64
CA GLU A 712 -38.96 -4.12 16.45
C GLU A 712 -39.76 -4.17 17.76
N ARG A 713 -39.14 -4.58 18.88
CA ARG A 713 -39.80 -4.60 20.20
C ARG A 713 -40.30 -3.22 20.62
N ILE A 714 -39.49 -2.18 20.40
CA ILE A 714 -39.86 -0.78 20.66
C ILE A 714 -41.07 -0.38 19.81
N ALA A 715 -41.07 -0.71 18.51
CA ALA A 715 -42.17 -0.42 17.62
C ALA A 715 -43.46 -1.12 18.05
N VAL A 716 -43.40 -2.40 18.43
CA VAL A 716 -44.55 -3.16 18.97
C VAL A 716 -45.09 -2.50 20.24
N ALA A 717 -44.22 -2.07 21.16
CA ALA A 717 -44.65 -1.40 22.39
C ALA A 717 -45.39 -0.08 22.09
N ILE A 718 -44.87 0.74 21.17
CA ILE A 718 -45.52 2.00 20.74
C ILE A 718 -46.90 1.71 20.12
N LEU A 719 -46.98 0.73 19.20
CA LEU A 719 -48.24 0.37 18.53
C LEU A 719 -49.30 -0.20 19.49
N ARG A 720 -48.88 -0.93 20.52
CA ARG A 720 -49.79 -1.41 21.57
C ARG A 720 -50.38 -0.25 22.38
N ARG A 721 -49.57 0.76 22.72
CA ARG A 721 -50.04 1.95 23.44
C ARG A 721 -51.00 2.82 22.60
N SER A 722 -50.87 2.81 21.28
CA SER A 722 -51.83 3.47 20.38
C SER A 722 -53.15 2.71 20.20
N GLY A 723 -53.34 1.57 20.88
CA GLY A 723 -54.60 0.82 20.93
C GLY A 723 -54.67 -0.38 19.98
N LEU A 724 -53.57 -0.76 19.32
CA LEU A 724 -53.53 -2.00 18.53
C LEU A 724 -53.36 -3.22 19.43
N GLY A 725 -54.12 -4.28 19.15
CA GLY A 725 -53.90 -5.59 19.77
C GLY A 725 -52.54 -6.18 19.39
N GLU A 726 -51.97 -7.02 20.27
CA GLU A 726 -50.60 -7.56 20.18
C GLU A 726 -50.26 -8.13 18.79
N ALA A 727 -51.09 -9.04 18.26
CA ALA A 727 -50.86 -9.65 16.95
C ALA A 727 -50.87 -8.63 15.78
N ARG A 728 -51.64 -7.54 15.89
CA ARG A 728 -51.67 -6.49 14.86
C ARG A 728 -50.47 -5.55 14.99
N ALA A 729 -50.04 -5.24 16.21
CA ALA A 729 -48.86 -4.44 16.48
C ALA A 729 -47.58 -5.11 15.96
N GLU A 730 -47.44 -6.43 16.12
CA GLU A 730 -46.30 -7.20 15.57
C GLU A 730 -46.24 -7.13 14.04
N VAL A 731 -47.36 -7.34 13.36
CA VAL A 731 -47.43 -7.29 11.89
C VAL A 731 -47.07 -5.91 11.35
N GLU A 732 -47.59 -4.85 11.99
CA GLU A 732 -47.35 -3.47 11.57
C GLU A 732 -45.91 -3.02 11.88
N ALA A 733 -45.35 -3.41 13.04
CA ALA A 733 -43.94 -3.16 13.37
C ALA A 733 -43.00 -3.82 12.35
N LEU A 734 -43.27 -5.07 11.97
CA LEU A 734 -42.53 -5.77 10.91
C LEU A 734 -42.65 -5.04 9.56
N ALA A 735 -43.82 -4.49 9.24
CA ALA A 735 -44.02 -3.70 8.02
C ALA A 735 -43.20 -2.39 8.03
N TRP A 736 -43.07 -1.72 9.18
CA TRP A 736 -42.22 -0.53 9.35
C TRP A 736 -40.73 -0.84 9.20
N MET A 737 -40.30 -2.03 9.63
CA MET A 737 -38.90 -2.48 9.56
C MET A 737 -38.51 -3.06 8.21
N ARG A 738 -39.47 -3.40 7.33
CA ARG A 738 -39.20 -3.88 5.98
C ARG A 738 -38.59 -2.75 5.14
N GLN A 739 -37.35 -2.95 4.70
CA GLN A 739 -36.77 -2.11 3.66
C GLN A 739 -37.56 -2.28 2.36
N ARG A 740 -38.15 -1.18 1.88
CA ARG A 740 -38.90 -1.14 0.61
C ARG A 740 -37.96 -1.10 -0.61
N ALA A 741 -36.69 -0.76 -0.42
CA ALA A 741 -35.65 -0.76 -1.44
C ALA A 741 -34.87 -2.08 -1.40
N ARG A 742 -34.45 -2.60 -2.56
CA ARG A 742 -33.66 -3.83 -2.60
C ARG A 742 -32.25 -3.54 -2.06
N PRO A 743 -31.60 -4.49 -1.38
CA PRO A 743 -30.23 -4.32 -0.87
C PRO A 743 -29.21 -3.90 -1.95
N ALA A 744 -29.40 -4.34 -3.19
CA ALA A 744 -28.57 -3.94 -4.33
C ALA A 744 -28.69 -2.44 -4.65
N ASP A 745 -29.91 -1.90 -4.62
CA ASP A 745 -30.16 -0.49 -4.90
C ASP A 745 -29.56 0.39 -3.77
N GLN A 746 -29.59 -0.09 -2.53
CA GLN A 746 -28.97 0.60 -1.38
C GLN A 746 -27.44 0.52 -1.41
N ALA A 747 -26.86 -0.64 -1.74
CA ALA A 747 -25.42 -0.79 -1.92
C ALA A 747 -24.91 0.12 -3.04
N GLU A 748 -25.66 0.24 -4.14
CA GLU A 748 -25.35 1.16 -5.23
C GLU A 748 -25.43 2.62 -4.78
N ALA A 749 -26.46 3.00 -4.01
CA ALA A 749 -26.58 4.35 -3.45
C ALA A 749 -25.41 4.69 -2.50
N LEU A 750 -25.06 3.80 -1.57
CA LEU A 750 -23.91 3.98 -0.66
C LEU A 750 -22.59 4.07 -1.44
N ALA A 751 -22.42 3.27 -2.50
CA ALA A 751 -21.25 3.34 -3.37
C ALA A 751 -21.18 4.64 -4.19
N ARG A 752 -22.33 5.26 -4.48
CA ARG A 752 -22.39 6.59 -5.12
C ARG A 752 -22.10 7.69 -4.09
N GLU A 753 -22.66 7.64 -2.89
CA GLU A 753 -22.39 8.58 -1.79
C GLU A 753 -20.91 8.55 -1.37
N ALA A 754 -20.31 7.37 -1.20
CA ALA A 754 -18.89 7.24 -0.89
C ALA A 754 -18.01 7.85 -1.99
N ARG A 755 -18.40 7.70 -3.27
CA ARG A 755 -17.72 8.36 -4.40
C ARG A 755 -17.85 9.88 -4.35
N VAL A 756 -19.03 10.40 -3.98
CA VAL A 756 -19.25 11.84 -3.83
C VAL A 756 -18.43 12.39 -2.65
N ALA A 757 -18.47 11.75 -1.49
CA ALA A 757 -17.70 12.13 -0.31
C ALA A 757 -16.20 12.13 -0.57
N ALA A 758 -15.67 11.07 -1.20
CA ALA A 758 -14.27 10.99 -1.61
C ALA A 758 -13.89 12.12 -2.59
N ARG A 759 -14.82 12.51 -3.48
CA ARG A 759 -14.61 13.61 -4.41
C ARG A 759 -14.61 14.96 -3.69
N LEU A 760 -15.54 15.20 -2.77
CA LEU A 760 -15.60 16.43 -1.97
C LEU A 760 -14.34 16.59 -1.10
N ALA A 761 -13.92 15.52 -0.41
CA ALA A 761 -12.70 15.50 0.40
C ALA A 761 -11.44 15.80 -0.44
N ARG A 762 -11.36 15.26 -1.66
CA ARG A 762 -10.27 15.54 -2.59
C ARG A 762 -10.16 17.03 -2.95
N TYR A 763 -11.25 17.79 -2.91
CA TYR A 763 -11.28 19.22 -3.18
C TYR A 763 -11.39 20.08 -1.91
N GLY A 764 -11.23 19.50 -0.71
CA GLY A 764 -11.28 20.24 0.55
C GLY A 764 -12.67 20.79 0.92
N LEU A 765 -13.74 20.18 0.41
CA LEU A 765 -15.12 20.62 0.60
C LEU A 765 -15.86 19.87 1.72
N THR A 766 -15.16 19.05 2.50
CA THR A 766 -15.69 18.27 3.65
C THR A 766 -14.74 18.34 4.82
#